data_AF-A0A4T0NZ86-F1
#
_entry.id   AF-A0A4T0NZ86-F1
#
_cell.length_a   1.000
_cell.length_b   1.000
_cell.length_c   1.000
_cell.angle_alpha   90.00
_cell.angle_beta   90.00
_cell.angle_gamma   90.00
#
_symmetry.space_group_name_H-M   'P 1'
#
loop_
_entity.id
_entity.type
_entity.pdbx_description
1 polymer ?
#
loop_
_entity_poly.entity_id
_entity_poly.type
_entity_poly.pdbx_seq_one_letter_code
_entity_poly.pdbx_strand_id
1 'polypeptide(L)'
;MGGKNDSSLAPEVAQRLVDYYVAWEAPLRNIPAYENADELTTIFHDQLFATLPVELAKSLRLHLVQVLSDDTSNSVPSLDVFGAQAITEMLSAEILYDEIENEVLANKGQWEEPVLDNLRKWIAYGGISVKMQSIMSKEPVKRWADTWLQRFDFFACEKFCEMRIEELFDIIVDYPDSTAAINDIKTCLERVQYRSHLVKQLKTLNETRLLHAGASTQLILTQYISTIKCLLIIDPTGVLLASVAEPIRKYLRERPDTIRSIVASFVDEESELVEEGDAQDNAPIVLENDDAPDWEDPNWEPEPIDAGPNFRSDGRKDLISTLVSIYDSKEVFVEELQVMLAQRLMSLKDYNLEKEIRNIEILKLKFGETTLHACEVMLKDVADSKRIDQNIRSQIETVIRPIVVSRQFWPEIEDFSFNLTEQMQTYRKQYEDAYARFKPDKRLHWIPQIGNVSITLDLEDRTLNLDVTPFQATVIDLFAVNGVTGGKMTAQDIEEQLEAPNSVIVQDTLAFWIKKGVLKEEKLRDEDIAVYRVLEQYEATSPKSKPRTMLGLIELASARNCYWVGVRYHCSGLSRGARIGVGVAVAVGVLLLIALFSLLCFCRRRRNLKQQGQAYEQQMYAPYQQNYPAPQMPYYQGHPDGQQQGQQGQQGQFGYNAPPGPPPGDYPPPKYGINYS
;
A
#
# COMPACT_ATOMS: atom_id res chain seq x y z
N MET A 1 -41.68 48.55 12.18
CA MET A 1 -40.75 49.09 13.18
C MET A 1 -39.95 47.90 13.67
N GLY A 2 -38.83 47.52 13.06
CA GLY A 2 -37.62 48.33 12.88
C GLY A 2 -36.64 47.85 13.94
N GLY A 3 -35.96 46.73 13.65
CA GLY A 3 -34.99 46.08 14.52
C GLY A 3 -33.89 47.04 14.93
N LYS A 4 -33.83 47.33 16.23
CA LYS A 4 -32.65 47.87 16.90
C LYS A 4 -32.05 46.72 17.69
N ASN A 5 -30.95 46.19 17.15
CA ASN A 5 -29.88 45.43 17.78
C ASN A 5 -30.15 44.84 19.17
N ASP A 6 -30.50 43.54 19.23
CA ASP A 6 -30.48 42.74 20.47
C ASP A 6 -29.08 42.65 21.12
N SER A 7 -28.02 43.14 20.46
CA SER A 7 -26.66 43.22 21.02
C SER A 7 -26.43 44.41 21.96
N SER A 8 -27.30 45.43 21.96
CA SER A 8 -27.09 46.64 22.78
C SER A 8 -27.67 46.56 24.20
N LEU A 9 -28.50 45.55 24.50
CA LEU A 9 -29.18 45.41 25.79
C LEU A 9 -28.39 44.56 26.80
N ALA A 10 -27.56 43.62 26.35
CA ALA A 10 -26.74 42.76 27.22
C ALA A 10 -25.85 43.53 28.22
N PRO A 11 -25.03 44.54 27.81
CA PRO A 11 -24.19 45.26 28.75
C PRO A 11 -24.99 46.11 29.73
N GLU A 12 -26.14 46.66 29.31
CA GLU A 12 -27.03 47.43 30.19
C GLU A 12 -27.71 46.54 31.24
N VAL A 13 -28.15 45.35 30.84
CA VAL A 13 -28.74 44.35 31.76
C VAL A 13 -27.67 43.80 32.70
N ALA A 14 -26.48 43.50 32.20
CA ALA A 14 -25.32 43.11 33.00
C ALA A 14 -24.96 44.17 34.05
N GLN A 15 -24.91 45.45 33.65
CA GLN A 15 -24.62 46.55 34.57
C GLN A 15 -25.71 46.69 35.64
N ARG A 16 -26.99 46.56 35.26
CA ARG A 16 -28.09 46.57 36.23
C ARG A 16 -28.00 45.41 37.22
N LEU A 17 -27.64 44.21 36.77
CA LEU A 17 -27.43 43.06 37.65
C LEU A 17 -26.30 43.31 38.66
N VAL A 18 -25.22 43.95 38.22
CA VAL A 18 -24.13 44.39 39.10
C VAL A 18 -24.64 45.42 40.12
N ASP A 19 -25.40 46.43 39.68
CA ASP A 19 -25.97 47.45 40.57
C ASP A 19 -26.93 46.84 41.60
N TYR A 20 -27.75 45.85 41.21
CA TYR A 20 -28.61 45.09 42.12
C TYR A 20 -27.81 44.29 43.15
N TYR A 21 -26.74 43.62 42.72
CA TYR A 21 -25.88 42.88 43.63
C TYR A 21 -25.18 43.80 44.63
N VAL A 22 -24.61 44.92 44.17
CA VAL A 22 -23.96 45.91 45.04
C VAL A 22 -24.94 46.50 46.05
N ALA A 23 -26.18 46.77 45.63
CA ALA A 23 -27.24 47.23 46.52
C ALA A 23 -27.68 46.16 47.53
N TRP A 24 -27.70 44.88 47.14
CA TRP A 24 -27.98 43.74 48.03
C TRP A 24 -26.84 43.45 49.02
N GLU A 25 -25.58 43.64 48.61
CA GLU A 25 -24.39 43.38 49.44
C GLU A 25 -24.13 44.51 50.46
N ALA A 26 -24.54 45.74 50.15
CA ALA A 26 -24.32 46.93 51.00
C ALA A 26 -24.74 46.79 52.48
N PRO A 27 -25.87 46.15 52.84
CA PRO A 27 -26.27 45.93 54.23
C PRO A 27 -25.41 44.87 54.94
N LEU A 28 -24.90 43.87 54.20
CA LEU A 28 -24.11 42.76 54.75
C LEU A 28 -22.73 43.23 55.24
N ARG A 29 -22.15 44.26 54.59
CA ARG A 29 -20.85 44.85 54.97
C ARG A 29 -20.87 45.58 56.31
N ASN A 30 -22.04 45.98 56.81
CA ASN A 30 -22.17 46.73 58.05
C ASN A 30 -22.37 45.84 59.30
N ILE A 31 -22.39 44.51 59.13
CA ILE A 31 -22.57 43.57 60.24
C ILE A 31 -21.21 42.96 60.59
N PRO A 32 -20.63 43.27 61.78
CA PRO A 32 -19.34 42.74 62.17
C PRO A 32 -19.48 41.27 62.57
N ALA A 33 -18.68 40.40 61.94
CA ALA A 33 -18.64 38.94 62.09
C ALA A 33 -19.85 38.19 61.51
N TYR A 34 -19.80 37.90 60.21
CA TYR A 34 -20.67 36.90 59.59
C TYR A 34 -19.81 35.76 59.05
N GLU A 35 -19.74 34.66 59.80
CA GLU A 35 -19.04 33.42 59.40
C GLU A 35 -19.72 32.72 58.20
N ASN A 36 -20.94 33.13 57.80
CA ASN A 36 -21.74 32.52 56.74
C ASN A 36 -22.04 33.46 55.54
N ALA A 37 -21.23 34.51 55.32
CA ALA A 37 -21.41 35.41 54.16
C ALA A 37 -21.32 34.66 52.81
N ASP A 38 -20.49 33.62 52.75
CA ASP A 38 -20.30 32.76 51.58
C ASP A 38 -21.54 31.87 51.30
N GLU A 39 -22.26 31.43 52.34
CA GLU A 39 -23.49 30.65 52.15
C GLU A 39 -24.63 31.52 51.59
N LEU A 40 -24.77 32.75 52.08
CA LEU A 40 -25.81 33.69 51.61
C LEU A 40 -25.56 34.18 50.18
N THR A 41 -24.30 34.43 49.83
CA THR A 41 -23.90 34.74 48.45
C THR A 41 -24.13 33.56 47.53
N THR A 42 -23.84 32.33 47.97
CA THR A 42 -24.14 31.11 47.20
C THR A 42 -25.64 30.94 46.96
N ILE A 43 -26.48 31.09 47.99
CA ILE A 43 -27.95 31.04 47.85
C ILE A 43 -28.47 32.14 46.92
N PHE A 44 -27.93 33.36 47.03
CA PHE A 44 -28.29 34.45 46.13
C PHE A 44 -27.92 34.14 44.69
N HIS A 45 -26.72 33.63 44.43
CA HIS A 45 -26.28 33.20 43.11
C HIS A 45 -27.16 32.08 42.55
N ASP A 46 -27.48 31.05 43.35
CA ASP A 46 -28.34 29.95 42.91
C ASP A 46 -29.74 30.42 42.48
N GLN A 47 -30.34 31.34 43.25
CA GLN A 47 -31.65 31.92 42.92
C GLN A 47 -31.56 32.87 41.72
N LEU A 48 -30.47 33.64 41.61
CA LEU A 48 -30.25 34.53 40.49
C LEU A 48 -30.09 33.73 39.19
N PHE A 49 -29.17 32.77 39.15
CA PHE A 49 -28.93 31.97 37.94
C PHE A 49 -30.12 31.10 37.55
N ALA A 50 -30.92 30.63 38.51
CA ALA A 50 -32.16 29.89 38.22
C ALA A 50 -33.26 30.76 37.59
N THR A 51 -33.23 32.08 37.78
CA THR A 51 -34.24 33.02 37.29
C THR A 51 -33.81 33.75 36.02
N LEU A 52 -32.55 33.63 35.60
CA LEU A 52 -32.05 34.28 34.37
C LEU A 52 -32.67 33.64 33.11
N PRO A 53 -33.15 34.45 32.15
CA PRO A 53 -33.64 33.95 30.88
C PRO A 53 -32.52 33.31 30.04
N VAL A 54 -32.84 32.22 29.33
CA VAL A 54 -31.91 31.54 28.40
C VAL A 54 -31.45 32.49 27.27
N GLU A 55 -32.24 33.51 26.95
CA GLU A 55 -31.91 34.54 25.95
C GLU A 55 -30.75 35.46 26.39
N LEU A 56 -30.53 35.61 27.70
CA LEU A 56 -29.42 36.42 28.24
C LEU A 56 -28.07 35.83 27.81
N ALA A 57 -27.89 34.51 27.87
CA ALA A 57 -26.64 33.86 27.46
C ALA A 57 -26.37 34.06 25.95
N LYS A 58 -27.41 34.02 25.11
CA LYS A 58 -27.29 34.29 23.67
C LYS A 58 -26.91 35.74 23.38
N SER A 59 -27.56 36.69 24.05
CA SER A 59 -27.25 38.12 23.90
C SER A 59 -25.86 38.46 24.44
N LEU A 60 -25.45 37.84 25.56
CA LEU A 60 -24.10 37.97 26.11
C LEU A 60 -23.05 37.39 25.17
N ARG A 61 -23.30 36.21 24.56
CA ARG A 61 -22.41 35.63 23.53
C ARG A 61 -22.23 36.59 22.35
N LEU A 62 -23.32 37.16 21.82
CA LEU A 62 -23.24 38.12 20.70
C LEU A 62 -22.44 39.37 21.07
N HIS A 63 -22.58 39.86 22.31
CA HIS A 63 -21.79 40.98 22.80
C HIS A 63 -20.31 40.61 22.98
N LEU A 64 -20.01 39.44 23.53
CA LEU A 64 -18.64 38.94 23.68
C LEU A 64 -17.96 38.72 22.32
N VAL A 65 -18.69 38.24 21.30
CA VAL A 65 -18.16 38.14 19.93
C VAL A 65 -17.75 39.53 19.42
N GLN A 66 -18.56 40.57 19.64
CA GLN A 66 -18.24 41.95 19.24
C GLN A 66 -17.02 42.51 20.00
N VAL A 67 -16.93 42.22 21.31
CA VAL A 67 -15.80 42.65 22.16
C VAL A 67 -14.50 41.92 21.77
N LEU A 68 -14.60 40.65 21.37
CA LEU A 68 -13.45 39.85 20.94
C LEU A 68 -13.04 40.12 19.49
N SER A 69 -13.90 40.75 18.67
CA SER A 69 -13.62 41.06 17.27
C SER A 69 -13.13 42.50 17.02
N ASP A 70 -13.59 43.47 17.81
CA ASP A 70 -13.27 44.91 17.63
C ASP A 70 -12.40 45.46 18.77
N ASP A 71 -11.26 46.07 18.43
CA ASP A 71 -10.35 46.81 19.34
C ASP A 71 -10.95 48.12 19.92
N THR A 72 -12.26 48.37 19.76
CA THR A 72 -12.89 49.65 20.12
C THR A 72 -13.83 49.56 21.32
N SER A 73 -13.54 50.36 22.36
CA SER A 73 -14.36 50.94 23.44
C SER A 73 -15.46 50.13 24.16
N ASN A 74 -15.71 48.87 23.81
CA ASN A 74 -16.70 48.04 24.48
C ASN A 74 -16.02 47.31 25.64
N SER A 75 -16.35 47.70 26.87
CA SER A 75 -15.82 47.07 28.08
C SER A 75 -16.49 45.73 28.32
N VAL A 76 -15.72 44.72 28.71
CA VAL A 76 -16.25 43.48 29.28
C VAL A 76 -17.17 43.87 30.46
N PRO A 77 -18.44 43.46 30.47
CA PRO A 77 -19.33 43.78 31.59
C PRO A 77 -18.73 43.22 32.89
N SER A 78 -18.70 44.03 33.95
CA SER A 78 -18.04 43.72 35.24
C SER A 78 -18.82 42.67 36.06
N LEU A 79 -19.12 41.54 35.44
CA LEU A 79 -19.89 40.42 36.00
C LEU A 79 -19.10 39.70 37.11
N ASP A 80 -17.81 39.99 37.27
CA ASP A 80 -16.96 39.49 38.35
C ASP A 80 -17.42 39.96 39.73
N VAL A 81 -18.11 41.10 39.78
CA VAL A 81 -18.58 41.71 41.03
C VAL A 81 -19.61 40.81 41.74
N PHE A 82 -20.40 40.02 41.01
CA PHE A 82 -21.36 39.04 41.56
C PHE A 82 -20.93 37.59 41.29
N GLY A 83 -19.64 37.32 41.12
CA GLY A 83 -19.13 35.94 41.00
C GLY A 83 -19.50 35.19 39.72
N ALA A 84 -20.08 35.85 38.70
CA ALA A 84 -20.41 35.24 37.40
C ALA A 84 -19.24 35.18 36.41
N GLN A 85 -18.01 35.39 36.89
CA GLN A 85 -16.78 35.28 36.09
C GLN A 85 -16.66 33.94 35.37
N ALA A 86 -17.14 32.85 35.98
CA ALA A 86 -17.11 31.53 35.35
C ALA A 86 -17.96 31.48 34.07
N ILE A 87 -19.08 32.19 34.02
CA ILE A 87 -19.99 32.18 32.85
C ILE A 87 -19.38 32.98 31.70
N THR A 88 -18.79 34.14 31.99
CA THR A 88 -18.07 34.91 30.97
C THR A 88 -16.85 34.17 30.45
N GLU A 89 -16.05 33.56 31.33
CA GLU A 89 -14.90 32.73 30.95
C GLU A 89 -15.30 31.51 30.11
N MET A 90 -16.42 30.84 30.44
CA MET A 90 -16.91 29.69 29.66
C MET A 90 -17.43 30.10 28.28
N LEU A 91 -18.21 31.19 28.20
CA LEU A 91 -18.76 31.67 26.92
C LEU A 91 -17.66 32.25 26.02
N SER A 92 -16.66 32.92 26.60
CA SER A 92 -15.49 33.36 25.86
C SER A 92 -14.65 32.18 25.38
N ALA A 93 -14.48 31.14 26.21
CA ALA A 93 -13.78 29.94 25.80
C ALA A 93 -14.50 29.23 24.64
N GLU A 94 -15.83 29.14 24.63
CA GLU A 94 -16.60 28.58 23.51
C GLU A 94 -16.31 29.32 22.19
N ILE A 95 -16.31 30.66 22.21
CA ILE A 95 -15.99 31.47 21.03
C ILE A 95 -14.53 31.26 20.58
N LEU A 96 -13.60 31.18 21.54
CA LEU A 96 -12.18 30.98 21.23
C LEU A 96 -11.90 29.56 20.74
N TYR A 97 -12.64 28.54 21.20
CA TYR A 97 -12.57 27.19 20.65
C TYR A 97 -13.03 27.18 19.19
N ASP A 98 -14.12 27.87 18.85
CA ASP A 98 -14.57 28.03 17.46
C ASP A 98 -13.48 28.74 16.61
N GLU A 99 -12.81 29.77 17.14
CA GLU A 99 -11.72 30.47 16.44
C GLU A 99 -10.50 29.57 16.22
N ILE A 100 -10.11 28.77 17.23
CA ILE A 100 -9.02 27.79 17.12
C ILE A 100 -9.36 26.71 16.08
N GLU A 101 -10.58 26.19 16.08
CA GLU A 101 -11.03 25.19 15.12
C GLU A 101 -10.98 25.74 13.69
N ASN A 102 -11.43 26.97 13.47
CA ASN A 102 -11.34 27.63 12.16
C ASN A 102 -9.90 27.81 11.70
N GLU A 103 -8.99 28.20 12.59
CA GLU A 103 -7.56 28.33 12.27
C GLU A 103 -6.93 26.97 11.95
N VAL A 104 -7.29 25.90 12.67
CA VAL A 104 -6.85 24.53 12.36
C VAL A 104 -7.34 24.11 10.97
N LEU A 105 -8.61 24.38 10.64
CA LEU A 105 -9.18 24.06 9.33
C LEU A 105 -8.62 24.93 8.20
N ALA A 106 -8.17 26.15 8.48
CA ALA A 106 -7.51 27.02 7.50
C ALA A 106 -6.16 26.46 7.03
N ASN A 107 -5.49 25.67 7.88
CA ASN A 107 -4.21 25.02 7.58
C ASN A 107 -4.35 23.66 6.89
N LYS A 108 -5.55 23.34 6.40
CA LYS A 108 -5.84 22.12 5.64
C LYS A 108 -5.05 22.10 4.33
N GLY A 109 -4.44 20.96 3.98
CA GLY A 109 -3.61 20.82 2.76
C GLY A 109 -2.22 21.44 2.79
N GLN A 110 -1.78 22.03 3.91
CA GLN A 110 -0.39 22.48 4.08
C GLN A 110 0.43 21.39 4.76
N TRP A 111 1.35 20.76 4.03
CA TRP A 111 2.10 19.59 4.53
C TRP A 111 3.63 19.77 4.59
N GLU A 112 4.17 20.77 3.89
CA GLU A 112 5.62 21.01 3.77
C GLU A 112 6.23 21.67 5.02
N GLU A 113 5.45 22.51 5.72
CA GLU A 113 5.93 23.26 6.89
C GLU A 113 5.30 22.77 8.20
N PRO A 114 6.01 22.89 9.34
CA PRO A 114 5.47 22.53 10.65
C PRO A 114 4.43 23.55 11.11
N VAL A 115 3.16 23.13 11.12
CA VAL A 115 2.03 24.00 11.47
C VAL A 115 1.75 23.97 12.97
N LEU A 116 1.96 22.81 13.62
CA LEU A 116 1.61 22.61 15.02
C LEU A 116 2.33 23.59 15.97
N ASP A 117 3.63 23.82 15.74
CA ASP A 117 4.41 24.75 16.57
C ASP A 117 3.99 26.21 16.38
N ASN A 118 3.60 26.59 15.17
CA ASN A 118 3.10 27.93 14.88
C ASN A 118 1.72 28.14 15.54
N LEU A 119 0.84 27.15 15.45
CA LEU A 119 -0.45 27.16 16.13
C LEU A 119 -0.29 27.28 17.66
N ARG A 120 0.64 26.51 18.26
CA ARG A 120 0.93 26.60 19.69
C ARG A 120 1.45 27.97 20.11
N LYS A 121 2.35 28.57 19.32
CA LYS A 121 2.84 29.94 19.56
C LYS A 121 1.72 30.97 19.46
N TRP A 122 0.82 30.83 18.48
CA TRP A 122 -0.34 31.70 18.31
C TRP A 122 -1.34 31.56 19.47
N ILE A 123 -1.57 30.36 19.99
CA ILE A 123 -2.41 30.15 21.18
C ILE A 123 -1.73 30.78 22.40
N ALA A 124 -0.45 30.50 22.63
CA ALA A 124 0.27 30.93 23.84
C ALA A 124 0.51 32.44 23.91
N TYR A 125 0.88 33.08 22.80
CA TYR A 125 1.36 34.47 22.75
C TYR A 125 0.60 35.36 21.76
N GLY A 126 -0.33 34.80 20.99
CA GLY A 126 -1.06 35.51 19.94
C GLY A 126 -2.44 36.01 20.39
N GLY A 127 -3.36 36.07 19.42
CA GLY A 127 -4.68 36.68 19.59
C GLY A 127 -5.52 36.01 20.69
N ILE A 128 -5.44 34.68 20.81
CA ILE A 128 -6.22 33.92 21.81
C ILE A 128 -5.81 34.29 23.23
N SER A 129 -4.51 34.39 23.52
CA SER A 129 -4.05 34.72 24.87
C SER A 129 -4.42 36.14 25.27
N VAL A 130 -4.27 37.11 24.37
CA VAL A 130 -4.64 38.51 24.60
C VAL A 130 -6.15 38.64 24.82
N LYS A 131 -6.96 38.01 23.96
CA LYS A 131 -8.41 37.98 24.06
C LYS A 131 -8.88 37.38 25.39
N MET A 132 -8.36 36.22 25.77
CA MET A 132 -8.75 35.55 27.01
C MET A 132 -8.30 36.33 28.26
N GLN A 133 -7.07 36.86 28.27
CA GLN A 133 -6.55 37.64 29.40
C GLN A 133 -7.31 38.97 29.59
N SER A 134 -7.86 39.55 28.52
CA SER A 134 -8.67 40.78 28.60
C SER A 134 -10.01 40.59 29.34
N ILE A 135 -10.51 39.35 29.39
CA ILE A 135 -11.78 38.98 30.04
C ILE A 135 -11.56 38.58 31.51
N MET A 136 -10.34 38.17 31.86
CA MET A 136 -10.02 37.64 33.17
C MET A 136 -9.65 38.77 34.15
N SER A 137 -10.49 38.99 35.16
CA SER A 137 -10.30 40.11 36.10
C SER A 137 -9.39 39.82 37.29
N LYS A 138 -9.15 38.54 37.62
CA LYS A 138 -8.29 38.13 38.74
C LYS A 138 -7.10 37.30 38.24
N GLU A 139 -5.88 37.81 38.50
CA GLU A 139 -4.60 37.18 38.12
C GLU A 139 -4.60 36.55 36.71
N PRO A 140 -4.90 37.34 35.65
CA PRO A 140 -5.15 36.84 34.29
C PRO A 140 -4.00 35.99 33.75
N VAL A 141 -2.76 36.41 33.97
CA VAL A 141 -1.55 35.76 33.44
C VAL A 141 -1.31 34.38 34.07
N LYS A 142 -1.51 34.25 35.39
CA LYS A 142 -1.31 32.97 36.10
C LYS A 142 -2.41 31.98 35.75
N ARG A 143 -3.67 32.42 35.83
CA ARG A 143 -4.84 31.59 35.55
C ARG A 143 -4.90 31.16 34.06
N TRP A 144 -4.38 31.99 33.16
CA TRP A 144 -4.13 31.62 31.76
C TRP A 144 -3.13 30.46 31.66
N ALA A 145 -1.93 30.61 32.23
CA ALA A 145 -0.86 29.62 32.12
C ALA A 145 -1.22 28.27 32.77
N ASP A 146 -1.85 28.30 33.94
CA ASP A 146 -2.11 27.11 34.75
C ASP A 146 -3.35 26.32 34.30
N THR A 147 -4.36 26.98 33.72
CA THR A 147 -5.67 26.36 33.45
C THR A 147 -6.05 26.38 31.97
N TRP A 148 -6.08 27.57 31.36
CA TRP A 148 -6.68 27.74 30.04
C TRP A 148 -5.73 27.38 28.89
N LEU A 149 -4.45 27.72 28.99
CA LEU A 149 -3.45 27.39 27.98
C LEU A 149 -3.40 25.89 27.72
N GLN A 150 -3.36 25.06 28.78
CA GLN A 150 -3.34 23.60 28.65
C GLN A 150 -4.61 23.04 27.99
N ARG A 151 -5.78 23.63 28.29
CA ARG A 151 -7.07 23.22 27.70
C ARG A 151 -7.15 23.57 26.21
N PHE A 152 -6.78 24.80 25.85
CA PHE A 152 -6.78 25.24 24.46
C PHE A 152 -5.73 24.50 23.63
N ASP A 153 -4.54 24.28 24.18
CA ASP A 153 -3.48 23.51 23.51
C ASP A 153 -3.87 22.04 23.32
N PHE A 154 -4.52 21.41 24.32
CA PHE A 154 -5.07 20.05 24.16
C PHE A 154 -6.15 20.00 23.08
N PHE A 155 -7.14 20.92 23.12
CA PHE A 155 -8.21 20.98 22.12
C PHE A 155 -7.67 21.23 20.70
N ALA A 156 -6.70 22.14 20.57
CA ALA A 156 -6.04 22.41 19.31
C ALA A 156 -5.30 21.17 18.78
N CYS A 157 -4.55 20.47 19.65
CA CYS A 157 -3.86 19.23 19.27
C CYS A 157 -4.85 18.12 18.89
N GLU A 158 -5.98 18.01 19.59
CA GLU A 158 -7.05 17.05 19.31
C GLU A 158 -7.66 17.28 17.92
N LYS A 159 -8.10 18.51 17.65
CA LYS A 159 -8.71 18.89 16.37
C LYS A 159 -7.73 18.85 15.20
N PHE A 160 -6.49 19.26 15.44
CA PHE A 160 -5.44 19.17 14.44
C PHE A 160 -5.11 17.71 14.09
N CYS A 161 -5.07 16.82 15.09
CA CYS A 161 -4.84 15.39 14.87
C CYS A 161 -5.99 14.77 14.07
N GLU A 162 -7.24 15.07 14.41
CA GLU A 162 -8.43 14.61 13.67
C GLU A 162 -8.34 15.01 12.18
N MET A 163 -8.09 16.29 11.91
CA MET A 163 -7.93 16.82 10.55
C MET A 163 -6.79 16.13 9.79
N ARG A 164 -5.61 15.96 10.41
CA ARG A 164 -4.47 15.31 9.77
C ARG A 164 -4.69 13.82 9.52
N ILE A 165 -5.44 13.12 10.36
CA ILE A 165 -5.80 11.72 10.11
C ILE A 165 -6.73 11.62 8.89
N GLU A 166 -7.62 12.58 8.66
CA GLU A 166 -8.44 12.63 7.43
C GLU A 166 -7.60 12.77 6.16
N GLU A 167 -6.54 13.57 6.21
CA GLU A 167 -5.64 13.81 5.08
C GLU A 167 -4.49 12.80 4.98
N LEU A 168 -4.37 11.88 5.95
CA LEU A 168 -3.20 11.03 6.11
C LEU A 168 -2.87 10.22 4.84
N PHE A 169 -3.88 9.79 4.08
CA PHE A 169 -3.64 9.10 2.82
C PHE A 169 -2.87 9.99 1.83
N ASP A 170 -3.30 11.23 1.66
CA ASP A 170 -2.68 12.18 0.72
C ASP A 170 -1.31 12.64 1.23
N ILE A 171 -1.15 12.82 2.54
CA ILE A 171 0.15 13.07 3.18
C ILE A 171 1.15 11.94 2.85
N ILE A 172 0.73 10.68 2.88
CA ILE A 172 1.62 9.55 2.54
C ILE A 172 1.95 9.50 1.05
N VAL A 173 1.01 9.90 0.17
CA VAL A 173 1.26 9.98 -1.28
C VAL A 173 2.35 11.01 -1.59
N ASP A 174 2.35 12.15 -0.90
CA ASP A 174 3.28 13.26 -1.13
C ASP A 174 4.61 13.13 -0.35
N TYR A 175 4.85 12.00 0.30
CA TYR A 175 6.14 11.72 0.93
C TYR A 175 7.23 11.58 -0.15
N PRO A 176 8.42 12.21 -0.01
CA PRO A 176 9.04 12.73 1.21
C PRO A 176 8.81 14.22 1.55
N ASP A 177 8.16 14.99 0.68
CA ASP A 177 7.98 16.44 0.90
C ASP A 177 7.07 16.73 2.11
N SER A 178 6.18 15.79 2.44
CA SER A 178 5.23 15.87 3.57
C SER A 178 5.80 15.50 4.96
N THR A 179 7.11 15.35 5.11
CA THR A 179 7.75 14.90 6.37
C THR A 179 7.44 15.77 7.58
N ALA A 180 7.24 17.08 7.41
CA ALA A 180 6.87 17.97 8.51
C ALA A 180 5.49 17.61 9.09
N ALA A 181 4.49 17.35 8.24
CA ALA A 181 3.16 16.93 8.68
C ALA A 181 3.17 15.60 9.44
N ILE A 182 4.04 14.66 9.04
CA ILE A 182 4.20 13.37 9.72
C ILE A 182 4.75 13.56 11.14
N ASN A 183 5.74 14.45 11.31
CA ASN A 183 6.28 14.79 12.63
C ASN A 183 5.25 15.50 13.52
N ASP A 184 4.43 16.38 12.95
CA ASP A 184 3.33 17.01 13.68
C ASP A 184 2.31 15.96 14.19
N ILE A 185 1.95 14.98 13.35
CA ILE A 185 1.07 13.87 13.74
C ILE A 185 1.68 13.04 14.87
N LYS A 186 2.98 12.76 14.80
CA LYS A 186 3.71 12.05 15.87
C LYS A 186 3.57 12.79 17.21
N THR A 187 3.89 14.08 17.23
CA THR A 187 3.77 14.90 18.45
C THR A 187 2.33 15.01 18.95
N CYS A 188 1.33 15.02 18.06
CA CYS A 188 -0.08 14.99 18.44
C CYS A 188 -0.48 13.64 19.07
N LEU A 189 -0.05 12.51 18.51
CA LEU A 189 -0.40 11.16 18.99
C LEU A 189 0.25 10.80 20.33
N GLU A 190 1.34 11.45 20.72
CA GLU A 190 1.92 11.33 22.06
C GLU A 190 0.98 11.92 23.14
N ARG A 191 0.15 12.90 22.77
CA ARG A 191 -0.74 13.62 23.69
C ARG A 191 -2.18 13.14 23.64
N VAL A 192 -2.62 12.65 22.48
CA VAL A 192 -4.01 12.27 22.21
C VAL A 192 -4.13 10.77 21.93
N GLN A 193 -5.16 10.13 22.46
CA GLN A 193 -5.39 8.69 22.31
C GLN A 193 -6.12 8.32 21.01
N TYR A 194 -5.60 8.74 19.85
CA TYR A 194 -6.22 8.51 18.53
C TYR A 194 -5.58 7.42 17.67
N ARG A 195 -4.66 6.62 18.23
CA ARG A 195 -4.01 5.50 17.51
C ARG A 195 -5.02 4.54 16.85
N SER A 196 -6.07 4.12 17.56
CA SER A 196 -7.10 3.22 17.03
C SER A 196 -7.96 3.86 15.93
N HIS A 197 -8.26 5.15 16.08
CA HIS A 197 -9.00 5.93 15.09
C HIS A 197 -8.21 6.05 13.78
N LEU A 198 -6.92 6.38 13.88
CA LEU A 198 -5.98 6.45 12.76
C LEU A 198 -5.96 5.14 11.98
N VAL A 199 -5.78 4.00 12.66
CA VAL A 199 -5.75 2.68 12.01
C VAL A 199 -7.04 2.40 11.25
N LYS A 200 -8.20 2.65 11.88
CA LYS A 200 -9.51 2.39 11.26
C LYS A 200 -9.73 3.27 10.02
N GLN A 201 -9.39 4.54 10.11
CA GLN A 201 -9.57 5.50 9.03
C GLN A 201 -8.64 5.20 7.86
N LEU A 202 -7.34 5.00 8.12
CA LEU A 202 -6.38 4.69 7.08
C LEU A 202 -6.68 3.37 6.37
N LYS A 203 -7.16 2.34 7.09
CA LYS A 203 -7.66 1.10 6.47
C LYS A 203 -8.83 1.37 5.51
N THR A 204 -9.80 2.17 5.94
CA THR A 204 -10.97 2.52 5.12
C THR A 204 -10.54 3.30 3.87
N LEU A 205 -9.58 4.22 3.99
CA LEU A 205 -9.03 4.98 2.86
C LEU A 205 -8.26 4.07 1.89
N ASN A 206 -7.44 3.15 2.41
CA ASN A 206 -6.71 2.19 1.59
C ASN A 206 -7.67 1.25 0.82
N GLU A 207 -8.70 0.72 1.46
CA GLU A 207 -9.70 -0.14 0.82
C GLU A 207 -10.49 0.59 -0.29
N THR A 208 -10.78 1.88 -0.10
CA THR A 208 -11.59 2.65 -1.05
C THR A 208 -10.78 3.25 -2.20
N ARG A 209 -9.55 3.72 -1.94
CA ARG A 209 -8.74 4.50 -2.90
C ARG A 209 -7.58 3.72 -3.51
N LEU A 210 -7.01 2.74 -2.82
CA LEU A 210 -5.79 2.04 -3.26
C LEU A 210 -6.07 0.59 -3.70
N LEU A 211 -6.84 -0.16 -2.91
CA LEU A 211 -7.02 -1.61 -3.05
C LEU A 211 -8.15 -1.96 -4.04
N HIS A 212 -8.08 -1.41 -5.25
CA HIS A 212 -9.03 -1.69 -6.32
C HIS A 212 -8.35 -2.20 -7.59
N ALA A 213 -9.08 -2.96 -8.41
CA ALA A 213 -8.55 -3.60 -9.62
C ALA A 213 -7.98 -2.62 -10.66
N GLY A 214 -8.40 -1.35 -10.65
CA GLY A 214 -7.89 -0.33 -11.56
C GLY A 214 -6.49 0.21 -11.20
N ALA A 215 -5.97 -0.09 -10.01
CA ALA A 215 -4.64 0.36 -9.59
C ALA A 215 -3.59 -0.65 -10.07
N SER A 216 -2.53 -0.16 -10.70
CA SER A 216 -1.37 -0.98 -11.06
C SER A 216 -0.65 -1.50 -9.83
N THR A 217 -0.09 -2.71 -9.90
CA THR A 217 0.63 -3.33 -8.77
C THR A 217 1.85 -2.50 -8.34
N GLN A 218 2.55 -1.88 -9.30
CA GLN A 218 3.66 -0.96 -9.03
C GLN A 218 3.24 0.23 -8.14
N LEU A 219 2.15 0.93 -8.49
CA LEU A 219 1.61 2.03 -7.67
C LEU A 219 1.28 1.59 -6.24
N ILE A 220 0.68 0.41 -6.08
CA ILE A 220 0.32 -0.12 -4.75
C ILE A 220 1.59 -0.38 -3.93
N LEU A 221 2.64 -0.93 -4.55
CA LEU A 221 3.92 -1.18 -3.90
C LEU A 221 4.62 0.14 -3.52
N THR A 222 4.68 1.13 -4.41
CA THR A 222 5.25 2.45 -4.12
C THR A 222 4.52 3.10 -2.94
N GLN A 223 3.18 3.13 -2.98
CA GLN A 223 2.39 3.68 -1.88
C GLN A 223 2.59 2.89 -0.58
N TYR A 224 2.73 1.56 -0.65
CA TYR A 224 2.99 0.72 0.51
C TYR A 224 4.36 1.03 1.13
N ILE A 225 5.39 1.25 0.31
CA ILE A 225 6.72 1.67 0.76
C ILE A 225 6.63 3.02 1.48
N SER A 226 6.00 4.03 0.87
CA SER A 226 5.77 5.33 1.52
C SER A 226 4.98 5.19 2.83
N THR A 227 3.97 4.31 2.86
CA THR A 227 3.18 4.01 4.07
C THR A 227 4.07 3.41 5.17
N ILE A 228 4.98 2.50 4.83
CA ILE A 228 5.93 1.93 5.79
C ILE A 228 6.83 3.04 6.36
N LYS A 229 7.46 3.84 5.49
CA LYS A 229 8.36 4.92 5.90
C LYS A 229 7.64 5.92 6.82
N CYS A 230 6.46 6.39 6.43
CA CYS A 230 5.67 7.35 7.22
C CYS A 230 5.25 6.79 8.58
N LEU A 231 4.74 5.54 8.62
CA LEU A 231 4.27 4.94 9.87
C LEU A 231 5.41 4.59 10.82
N LEU A 232 6.60 4.26 10.32
CA LEU A 232 7.79 4.05 11.16
C LEU A 232 8.30 5.35 11.79
N ILE A 233 8.14 6.50 11.12
CA ILE A 233 8.43 7.82 11.72
C ILE A 233 7.45 8.13 12.85
N ILE A 234 6.15 7.88 12.63
CA ILE A 234 5.08 8.13 13.60
C ILE A 234 5.19 7.20 14.82
N ASP A 235 5.37 5.92 14.57
CA ASP A 235 5.45 4.87 15.59
C ASP A 235 6.66 3.96 15.31
N PRO A 236 7.81 4.23 15.97
CA PRO A 236 9.02 3.44 15.83
C PRO A 236 8.84 1.97 16.24
N THR A 237 7.86 1.65 17.10
CA THR A 237 7.54 0.26 17.46
C THR A 237 6.94 -0.51 16.27
N GLY A 238 6.33 0.22 15.32
CA GLY A 238 5.68 -0.30 14.13
C GLY A 238 4.45 -1.16 14.42
N VAL A 239 3.80 -0.96 15.58
CA VAL A 239 2.51 -1.59 15.93
C VAL A 239 1.43 -1.08 14.98
N LEU A 240 1.41 0.25 14.73
CA LEU A 240 0.49 0.86 13.78
C LEU A 240 0.64 0.25 12.38
N LEU A 241 1.90 0.11 11.92
CA LEU A 241 2.21 -0.48 10.62
C LEU A 241 1.68 -1.91 10.49
N ALA A 242 1.93 -2.77 11.48
CA ALA A 242 1.47 -4.15 11.43
C ALA A 242 -0.05 -4.24 11.27
N SER A 243 -0.79 -3.35 11.95
CA SER A 243 -2.24 -3.32 11.86
C SER A 243 -2.74 -2.83 10.49
N VAL A 244 -2.15 -1.78 9.92
CA VAL A 244 -2.56 -1.14 8.65
C VAL A 244 -2.08 -1.90 7.43
N ALA A 245 -0.94 -2.59 7.54
CA ALA A 245 -0.36 -3.35 6.44
C ALA A 245 -1.19 -4.58 6.06
N GLU A 246 -1.85 -5.24 7.00
CA GLU A 246 -2.49 -6.55 6.76
C GLU A 246 -3.47 -6.56 5.55
N PRO A 247 -4.40 -5.61 5.39
CA PRO A 247 -5.26 -5.54 4.20
C PRO A 247 -4.48 -5.37 2.90
N ILE A 248 -3.41 -4.57 2.90
CA ILE A 248 -2.55 -4.35 1.73
C ILE A 248 -1.81 -5.64 1.37
N ARG A 249 -1.21 -6.31 2.37
CA ARG A 249 -0.50 -7.59 2.20
C ARG A 249 -1.40 -8.68 1.66
N LYS A 250 -2.62 -8.79 2.19
CA LYS A 250 -3.61 -9.74 1.69
C LYS A 250 -3.94 -9.50 0.23
N TYR A 251 -4.17 -8.24 -0.15
CA TYR A 251 -4.48 -7.87 -1.52
C TYR A 251 -3.32 -8.15 -2.50
N LEU A 252 -2.09 -7.85 -2.10
CA LEU A 252 -0.88 -8.10 -2.88
C LEU A 252 -0.59 -9.60 -3.06
N ARG A 253 -0.89 -10.44 -2.06
CA ARG A 253 -0.79 -11.92 -2.17
C ARG A 253 -1.75 -12.51 -3.20
N GLU A 254 -2.93 -11.93 -3.37
CA GLU A 254 -3.93 -12.40 -4.35
C GLU A 254 -3.53 -12.07 -5.81
N ARG A 255 -2.62 -11.10 -6.00
CA ARG A 255 -2.14 -10.67 -7.31
C ARG A 255 -0.93 -11.49 -7.77
N PRO A 256 -0.98 -12.12 -8.96
CA PRO A 256 0.10 -12.99 -9.44
C PRO A 256 1.34 -12.21 -9.92
N ASP A 257 1.19 -10.94 -10.28
CA ASP A 257 2.22 -10.06 -10.82
C ASP A 257 3.02 -9.32 -9.74
N THR A 258 2.64 -9.46 -8.47
CA THR A 258 3.27 -8.78 -7.34
C THR A 258 4.74 -9.15 -7.18
N ILE A 259 5.08 -10.44 -7.17
CA ILE A 259 6.47 -10.89 -6.97
C ILE A 259 7.37 -10.34 -8.07
N ARG A 260 6.93 -10.45 -9.33
CA ARG A 260 7.64 -9.88 -10.49
C ARG A 260 7.87 -8.38 -10.35
N SER A 261 6.84 -7.66 -9.90
CA SER A 261 6.93 -6.20 -9.70
C SER A 261 7.90 -5.83 -8.58
N ILE A 262 7.92 -6.59 -7.47
CA ILE A 262 8.86 -6.40 -6.37
C ILE A 262 10.29 -6.70 -6.83
N VAL A 263 10.52 -7.84 -7.48
CA VAL A 263 11.83 -8.23 -8.01
C VAL A 263 12.33 -7.21 -9.03
N ALA A 264 11.46 -6.73 -9.93
CA ALA A 264 11.80 -5.68 -10.88
C ALA A 264 12.26 -4.40 -10.17
N SER A 265 11.57 -3.98 -9.10
CA SER A 265 11.95 -2.81 -8.31
C SER A 265 13.31 -2.99 -7.62
N PHE A 266 13.63 -4.17 -7.07
CA PHE A 266 14.97 -4.42 -6.50
C PHE A 266 16.10 -4.37 -7.52
N VAL A 267 15.78 -4.67 -8.78
CA VAL A 267 16.76 -4.80 -9.86
C VAL A 267 16.98 -3.46 -10.58
N ASP A 268 16.10 -2.48 -10.37
CA ASP A 268 16.18 -1.14 -10.96
C ASP A 268 17.07 -0.20 -10.12
N GLU A 269 18.07 0.41 -10.75
CA GLU A 269 19.12 1.22 -10.09
C GLU A 269 18.58 2.54 -9.49
N GLU A 270 17.39 2.98 -9.93
CA GLU A 270 16.74 4.22 -9.45
C GLU A 270 15.80 3.97 -8.24
N SER A 271 15.67 2.73 -7.77
CA SER A 271 14.79 2.43 -6.64
C SER A 271 15.43 2.82 -5.30
N GLU A 272 14.78 3.73 -4.56
CA GLU A 272 15.14 4.17 -3.18
C GLU A 272 15.39 3.02 -2.19
N LEU A 273 14.91 1.81 -2.50
CA LEU A 273 15.10 0.60 -1.70
C LEU A 273 16.57 0.15 -1.62
N VAL A 274 17.40 0.52 -2.60
CA VAL A 274 18.81 0.16 -2.64
C VAL A 274 19.66 1.19 -1.89
N GLU A 275 19.35 2.49 -2.01
CA GLU A 275 20.09 3.56 -1.32
C GLU A 275 19.95 3.50 0.21
N GLU A 276 18.77 3.12 0.73
CA GLU A 276 18.59 2.93 2.18
C GLU A 276 19.34 1.70 2.72
N GLY A 277 19.69 0.74 1.86
CA GLY A 277 20.55 -0.39 2.21
C GLY A 277 22.01 -0.02 2.42
N ASP A 278 22.47 1.08 1.81
CA ASP A 278 23.86 1.55 1.89
C ASP A 278 24.10 2.55 3.04
N ALA A 279 23.05 3.25 3.51
CA ALA A 279 23.18 4.35 4.47
C ALA A 279 23.07 3.95 5.96
N GLN A 280 22.52 2.78 6.28
CA GLN A 280 22.27 2.34 7.66
C GLN A 280 22.90 0.94 7.87
N ASP A 281 24.09 0.89 8.47
CA ASP A 281 24.84 -0.31 8.89
C ASP A 281 24.67 -1.58 8.04
N ASN A 282 25.70 -1.91 7.25
CA ASN A 282 25.95 -3.19 6.56
C ASN A 282 26.06 -4.40 7.53
N ALA A 283 25.16 -4.55 8.50
CA ALA A 283 24.98 -5.78 9.22
C ALA A 283 24.24 -6.77 8.29
N PRO A 284 24.71 -8.02 8.17
CA PRO A 284 23.97 -9.05 7.45
C PRO A 284 22.57 -9.12 8.07
N ILE A 285 21.52 -9.09 7.25
CA ILE A 285 20.22 -9.45 7.80
C ILE A 285 20.26 -10.96 8.03
N VAL A 286 20.48 -11.34 9.28
CA VAL A 286 20.23 -12.70 9.73
C VAL A 286 18.70 -12.84 9.78
N LEU A 287 18.06 -13.11 8.64
CA LEU A 287 16.69 -13.63 8.60
C LEU A 287 16.71 -15.14 8.87
N GLU A 288 17.42 -15.57 9.92
CA GLU A 288 17.24 -16.93 10.42
C GLU A 288 15.88 -16.97 11.10
N ASN A 289 15.02 -17.88 10.64
CA ASN A 289 13.70 -18.14 11.24
C ASN A 289 13.82 -18.79 12.63
N ASP A 290 14.88 -18.49 13.39
CA ASP A 290 15.24 -19.11 14.67
C ASP A 290 15.79 -18.09 15.68
N ASP A 291 15.32 -16.83 15.61
CA ASP A 291 15.53 -15.86 16.68
C ASP A 291 14.70 -16.29 17.91
N ALA A 292 15.28 -17.18 18.72
CA ALA A 292 15.03 -17.12 20.14
C ALA A 292 15.27 -15.66 20.56
N PRO A 293 14.32 -15.01 21.27
CA PRO A 293 14.52 -13.65 21.75
C PRO A 293 15.88 -13.58 22.42
N ASP A 294 16.68 -12.56 22.11
CA ASP A 294 17.89 -12.31 22.88
C ASP A 294 17.45 -11.93 24.30
N TRP A 295 17.30 -12.93 25.15
CA TRP A 295 16.87 -12.79 26.53
C TRP A 295 17.88 -11.98 27.36
N GLU A 296 19.06 -11.68 26.79
CA GLU A 296 20.11 -10.87 27.39
C GLU A 296 20.12 -9.42 26.89
N ASP A 297 19.21 -9.01 25.99
CA ASP A 297 19.13 -7.64 25.48
C ASP A 297 18.82 -6.65 26.63
N PRO A 298 19.77 -5.77 27.01
CA PRO A 298 19.57 -4.79 28.08
C PRO A 298 18.55 -3.70 27.71
N ASN A 299 18.19 -3.60 26.43
CA ASN A 299 17.32 -2.58 25.85
C ASN A 299 15.95 -3.15 25.43
N TRP A 300 15.63 -4.37 25.85
CA TRP A 300 14.34 -5.01 25.62
C TRP A 300 13.21 -4.26 26.34
N GLU A 301 12.18 -3.89 25.59
CA GLU A 301 10.96 -3.29 26.11
C GLU A 301 9.77 -4.23 25.84
N PRO A 302 8.84 -4.41 26.79
CA PRO A 302 7.66 -5.23 26.60
C PRO A 302 6.75 -4.65 25.50
N GLU A 303 6.04 -5.53 24.80
CA GLU A 303 5.13 -5.12 23.75
C GLU A 303 4.01 -4.19 24.27
N PRO A 304 3.69 -3.11 23.55
CA PRO A 304 2.58 -2.24 23.91
C PRO A 304 1.25 -3.00 23.97
N ILE A 305 0.31 -2.54 24.80
CA ILE A 305 -1.01 -3.17 24.95
C ILE A 305 -1.84 -3.22 23.64
N ASP A 306 -1.50 -2.33 22.70
CA ASP A 306 -2.14 -2.21 21.39
C ASP A 306 -1.58 -3.21 20.36
N ALA A 307 -0.52 -3.95 20.71
CA ALA A 307 0.07 -4.99 19.87
C ALA A 307 -0.94 -6.14 19.68
N GLY A 308 -1.27 -6.44 18.43
CA GLY A 308 -2.12 -7.59 18.11
C GLY A 308 -1.40 -8.91 18.40
N PRO A 309 -2.12 -10.04 18.49
CA PRO A 309 -1.54 -11.35 18.83
C PRO A 309 -0.51 -11.88 17.81
N ASN A 310 -0.47 -11.29 16.61
CA ASN A 310 0.49 -11.62 15.55
C ASN A 310 1.64 -10.59 15.46
N PHE A 311 1.64 -9.57 16.31
CA PHE A 311 2.74 -8.64 16.41
C PHE A 311 3.90 -9.36 17.10
N ARG A 312 5.10 -9.18 16.55
CA ARG A 312 6.33 -9.56 17.22
C ARG A 312 7.18 -8.30 17.21
N SER A 313 7.71 -7.92 18.36
CA SER A 313 8.72 -6.87 18.49
C SER A 313 10.04 -7.34 17.88
N ASP A 314 10.05 -7.61 16.59
CA ASP A 314 11.29 -7.88 15.87
C ASP A 314 11.98 -6.54 15.60
N GLY A 315 13.07 -6.32 16.31
CA GLY A 315 13.77 -5.05 16.44
C GLY A 315 14.61 -4.73 15.22
N ARG A 316 13.96 -4.45 14.08
CA ARG A 316 14.38 -3.61 12.94
C ARG A 316 13.58 -4.02 11.71
N LYS A 317 12.63 -3.18 11.31
CA LYS A 317 11.76 -3.43 10.15
C LYS A 317 12.39 -2.83 8.91
N ASP A 318 13.40 -3.52 8.36
CA ASP A 318 13.91 -3.22 7.02
C ASP A 318 12.75 -3.28 6.01
N LEU A 319 12.70 -2.32 5.08
CA LEU A 319 11.66 -2.28 4.03
C LEU A 319 11.61 -3.58 3.24
N ILE A 320 12.79 -4.13 2.92
CA ILE A 320 12.94 -5.38 2.19
C ILE A 320 12.38 -6.55 3.00
N SER A 321 12.72 -6.66 4.29
CA SER A 321 12.14 -7.69 5.18
C SER A 321 10.62 -7.56 5.25
N THR A 322 10.11 -6.33 5.34
CA THR A 322 8.68 -6.04 5.38
C THR A 322 7.97 -6.44 4.08
N LEU A 323 8.58 -6.23 2.91
CA LEU A 323 8.06 -6.64 1.61
C LEU A 323 8.13 -8.17 1.40
N VAL A 324 9.21 -8.81 1.85
CA VAL A 324 9.37 -10.27 1.77
C VAL A 324 8.40 -10.97 2.71
N SER A 325 8.11 -10.40 3.89
CA SER A 325 7.13 -10.92 4.86
C SER A 325 5.68 -10.94 4.33
N ILE A 326 5.41 -10.34 3.17
CA ILE A 326 4.12 -10.51 2.49
C ILE A 326 3.86 -11.98 2.16
N TYR A 327 4.92 -12.76 1.92
CA TYR A 327 4.86 -14.16 1.55
C TYR A 327 5.41 -15.06 2.67
N ASP A 328 4.72 -16.18 2.90
CA ASP A 328 5.10 -17.15 3.94
C ASP A 328 6.34 -17.98 3.56
N SER A 329 6.64 -18.09 2.26
CA SER A 329 7.81 -18.83 1.73
C SER A 329 8.71 -17.94 0.88
N LYS A 330 10.01 -17.98 1.19
CA LYS A 330 11.08 -17.34 0.44
C LYS A 330 11.34 -18.04 -0.91
N GLU A 331 10.94 -19.30 -1.06
CA GLU A 331 11.22 -20.11 -2.25
C GLU A 331 10.52 -19.57 -3.50
N VAL A 332 9.25 -19.14 -3.36
CA VAL A 332 8.47 -18.56 -4.47
C VAL A 332 9.13 -17.30 -5.03
N PHE A 333 9.74 -16.51 -4.14
CA PHE A 333 10.47 -15.31 -4.54
C PHE A 333 11.76 -15.67 -5.30
N VAL A 334 12.50 -16.67 -4.82
CA VAL A 334 13.75 -17.12 -5.44
C VAL A 334 13.50 -17.74 -6.81
N GLU A 335 12.45 -18.53 -6.98
CA GLU A 335 12.07 -19.12 -8.28
C GLU A 335 11.75 -18.03 -9.32
N GLU A 336 10.95 -17.02 -8.96
CA GLU A 336 10.62 -15.94 -9.88
C GLU A 336 11.84 -15.06 -10.19
N LEU A 337 12.69 -14.81 -9.18
CA LEU A 337 13.98 -14.13 -9.39
C LEU A 337 14.87 -14.89 -10.37
N GLN A 338 14.94 -16.22 -10.28
CA GLN A 338 15.69 -17.05 -11.23
C GLN A 338 15.14 -16.92 -12.65
N VAL A 339 13.81 -16.93 -12.82
CA VAL A 339 13.16 -16.76 -14.13
C VAL A 339 13.48 -15.39 -14.73
N MET A 340 13.35 -14.31 -13.94
CA MET A 340 13.64 -12.95 -14.40
C MET A 340 15.12 -12.75 -14.72
N LEU A 341 16.02 -13.27 -13.87
CA LEU A 341 17.45 -13.24 -14.10
C LEU A 341 17.81 -14.01 -15.37
N ALA A 342 17.26 -15.22 -15.57
CA ALA A 342 17.49 -16.02 -16.77
C ALA A 342 17.11 -15.24 -18.04
N GLN A 343 15.90 -14.66 -18.07
CA GLN A 343 15.43 -13.87 -19.21
C GLN A 343 16.34 -12.68 -19.49
N ARG A 344 16.76 -11.96 -18.45
CA ARG A 344 17.66 -10.81 -18.59
C ARG A 344 19.03 -11.26 -19.10
N LEU A 345 19.64 -12.29 -18.51
CA LEU A 345 20.94 -12.83 -18.91
C LEU A 345 20.94 -13.35 -20.36
N MET A 346 19.86 -13.98 -20.80
CA MET A 346 19.73 -14.47 -22.19
C MET A 346 19.57 -13.32 -23.20
N SER A 347 19.04 -12.17 -22.77
CA SER A 347 18.89 -10.98 -23.61
C SER A 347 20.16 -10.11 -23.72
N LEU A 348 21.18 -10.38 -22.91
CA LEU A 348 22.41 -9.57 -22.87
C LEU A 348 23.22 -9.73 -24.17
N LYS A 349 23.42 -8.61 -24.88
CA LYS A 349 24.23 -8.58 -26.13
C LYS A 349 25.74 -8.51 -25.88
N ASP A 350 26.18 -7.91 -24.76
CA ASP A 350 27.59 -7.56 -24.52
C ASP A 350 28.27 -8.28 -23.34
N TYR A 351 27.61 -9.29 -22.76
CA TYR A 351 28.10 -9.98 -21.55
C TYR A 351 28.52 -9.00 -20.43
N ASN A 352 27.86 -7.83 -20.33
CA ASN A 352 28.03 -6.94 -19.20
C ASN A 352 27.20 -7.49 -18.04
N LEU A 353 27.89 -7.88 -16.96
CA LEU A 353 27.29 -8.50 -15.78
C LEU A 353 27.43 -7.61 -14.54
N GLU A 354 28.03 -6.41 -14.67
CA GLU A 354 28.35 -5.58 -13.49
C GLU A 354 27.10 -5.21 -12.69
N LYS A 355 26.00 -4.90 -13.39
CA LYS A 355 24.72 -4.55 -12.76
C LYS A 355 24.09 -5.75 -12.07
N GLU A 356 24.06 -6.89 -12.75
CA GLU A 356 23.46 -8.12 -12.27
C GLU A 356 24.25 -8.71 -11.08
N ILE A 357 25.58 -8.58 -11.09
CA ILE A 357 26.45 -8.97 -9.97
C ILE A 357 26.13 -8.11 -8.74
N ARG A 358 26.12 -6.78 -8.88
CA ARG A 358 25.80 -5.87 -7.76
C ARG A 358 24.42 -6.17 -7.17
N ASN A 359 23.40 -6.35 -8.02
CA ASN A 359 22.05 -6.63 -7.57
C ASN A 359 21.97 -7.97 -6.79
N ILE A 360 22.68 -9.00 -7.25
CA ILE A 360 22.73 -10.28 -6.53
C ILE A 360 23.50 -10.17 -5.22
N GLU A 361 24.56 -9.35 -5.14
CA GLU A 361 25.28 -9.10 -3.87
C GLU A 361 24.38 -8.44 -2.82
N ILE A 362 23.58 -7.44 -3.21
CA ILE A 362 22.58 -6.82 -2.32
C ILE A 362 21.58 -7.87 -1.84
N LEU A 363 21.08 -8.71 -2.74
CA LEU A 363 20.13 -9.75 -2.38
C LEU A 363 20.75 -10.84 -1.50
N LYS A 364 22.05 -11.16 -1.66
CA LYS A 364 22.78 -12.11 -0.80
C LYS A 364 22.84 -11.65 0.66
N LEU A 365 23.00 -10.35 0.89
CA LEU A 365 22.98 -9.79 2.25
C LEU A 365 21.62 -9.96 2.94
N LYS A 366 20.54 -10.10 2.17
CA LYS A 366 19.15 -10.10 2.66
C LYS A 366 18.54 -11.50 2.73
N PHE A 367 18.79 -12.36 1.75
CA PHE A 367 18.20 -13.72 1.64
C PHE A 367 19.17 -14.84 2.08
N GLY A 368 20.43 -14.50 2.33
CA GLY A 368 21.50 -15.45 2.60
C GLY A 368 22.09 -16.06 1.33
N GLU A 369 23.31 -16.57 1.43
CA GLU A 369 24.06 -17.10 0.28
C GLU A 369 23.51 -18.43 -0.25
N THR A 370 22.95 -19.27 0.63
CA THR A 370 22.50 -20.63 0.28
C THR A 370 21.30 -20.64 -0.65
N THR A 371 20.35 -19.73 -0.44
CA THR A 371 19.12 -19.63 -1.24
C THR A 371 19.39 -19.09 -2.65
N LEU A 372 20.41 -18.23 -2.79
CA LEU A 372 20.79 -17.58 -4.06
C LEU A 372 21.90 -18.30 -4.83
N HIS A 373 22.27 -19.52 -4.39
CA HIS A 373 23.33 -20.29 -5.04
C HIS A 373 23.05 -20.53 -6.54
N ALA A 374 21.81 -20.81 -6.93
CA ALA A 374 21.43 -21.01 -8.32
C ALA A 374 21.70 -19.76 -9.18
N CYS A 375 21.28 -18.58 -8.70
CA CYS A 375 21.53 -17.30 -9.37
C CYS A 375 23.03 -17.01 -9.54
N GLU A 376 23.85 -17.37 -8.55
CA GLU A 376 25.31 -17.24 -8.65
C GLU A 376 25.91 -18.16 -9.72
N VAL A 377 25.45 -19.42 -9.79
CA VAL A 377 25.88 -20.34 -10.84
C VAL A 377 25.47 -19.82 -12.22
N MET A 378 24.28 -19.23 -12.36
CA MET A 378 23.84 -18.60 -13.61
C MET A 378 24.77 -17.46 -14.05
N LEU A 379 25.17 -16.57 -13.13
CA LEU A 379 26.13 -15.50 -13.43
C LEU A 379 27.50 -16.07 -13.84
N LYS A 380 27.97 -17.09 -13.13
CA LYS A 380 29.23 -17.78 -13.44
C LYS A 380 29.18 -18.46 -14.81
N ASP A 381 28.07 -19.09 -15.17
CA ASP A 381 27.88 -19.73 -16.47
C ASP A 381 28.01 -18.72 -17.62
N VAL A 382 27.44 -17.50 -17.47
CA VAL A 382 27.57 -16.44 -18.49
C VAL A 382 29.00 -15.90 -18.55
N ALA A 383 29.66 -15.71 -17.41
CA ALA A 383 31.06 -15.30 -17.36
C ALA A 383 32.01 -16.34 -17.98
N ASP A 384 31.79 -17.63 -17.71
CA ASP A 384 32.53 -18.73 -18.30
C ASP A 384 32.21 -18.89 -19.79
N SER A 385 30.96 -18.63 -20.21
CA SER A 385 30.58 -18.57 -21.63
C SER A 385 31.37 -17.52 -22.40
N LYS A 386 31.57 -16.33 -21.83
CA LYS A 386 32.41 -15.28 -22.41
C LYS A 386 33.85 -15.75 -22.63
N ARG A 387 34.42 -16.47 -21.65
CA ARG A 387 35.78 -17.04 -21.75
C ARG A 387 35.87 -18.15 -22.81
N ILE A 388 34.87 -19.02 -22.85
CA ILE A 388 34.78 -20.11 -23.84
C ILE A 388 34.68 -19.53 -25.25
N ASP A 389 33.81 -18.55 -25.46
CA ASP A 389 33.61 -17.88 -26.75
C ASP A 389 34.89 -17.18 -27.23
N GLN A 390 35.60 -16.46 -26.35
CA GLN A 390 36.90 -15.85 -26.69
C GLN A 390 37.94 -16.89 -27.12
N ASN A 391 38.02 -18.02 -26.41
CA ASN A 391 38.96 -19.09 -26.76
C ASN A 391 38.61 -19.77 -28.07
N ILE A 392 37.33 -20.06 -28.33
CA ILE A 392 36.91 -20.72 -29.58
C ILE A 392 37.12 -19.80 -30.77
N ARG A 393 36.83 -18.50 -30.64
CA ARG A 393 37.08 -17.52 -31.72
C ARG A 393 38.55 -17.29 -32.04
N SER A 394 39.44 -17.54 -31.09
CA SER A 394 40.88 -17.53 -31.37
C SER A 394 41.32 -18.68 -32.29
N GLN A 395 40.50 -19.74 -32.39
CA GLN A 395 40.81 -20.96 -33.14
C GLN A 395 40.01 -21.07 -34.44
N ILE A 396 38.77 -20.60 -34.46
CA ILE A 396 37.85 -20.71 -35.59
C ILE A 396 37.11 -19.39 -35.80
N GLU A 397 36.96 -18.98 -37.06
CA GLU A 397 36.09 -17.88 -37.45
C GLU A 397 34.63 -18.37 -37.42
N THR A 398 33.98 -18.22 -36.25
CA THR A 398 32.57 -18.62 -36.05
C THR A 398 31.65 -17.40 -35.97
N VAL A 399 30.49 -17.50 -36.62
CA VAL A 399 29.44 -16.47 -36.58
C VAL A 399 28.53 -16.64 -35.35
N ILE A 400 28.41 -17.88 -34.82
CA ILE A 400 27.52 -18.22 -33.71
C ILE A 400 28.14 -17.82 -32.37
N ARG A 401 27.34 -17.19 -31.51
CA ARG A 401 27.68 -16.83 -30.13
C ARG A 401 26.75 -17.54 -29.14
N PRO A 402 27.06 -18.77 -28.70
CA PRO A 402 26.20 -19.46 -27.75
C PRO A 402 26.52 -19.02 -26.32
N ILE A 403 25.49 -18.98 -25.49
CA ILE A 403 25.62 -18.93 -24.04
C ILE A 403 25.52 -20.38 -23.55
N VAL A 404 26.59 -20.88 -22.93
CA VAL A 404 26.66 -22.25 -22.41
C VAL A 404 26.21 -22.23 -20.96
N VAL A 405 25.08 -22.87 -20.68
CA VAL A 405 24.41 -22.82 -19.38
C VAL A 405 24.31 -24.19 -18.72
N SER A 406 24.28 -24.21 -17.39
CA SER A 406 24.14 -25.43 -16.58
C SER A 406 22.67 -25.81 -16.40
N ARG A 407 22.24 -26.96 -16.92
CA ARG A 407 20.81 -27.39 -16.91
C ARG A 407 20.13 -27.41 -15.54
N GLN A 408 20.87 -27.71 -14.46
CA GLN A 408 20.28 -27.91 -13.12
C GLN A 408 20.00 -26.61 -12.36
N PHE A 409 20.65 -25.50 -12.73
CA PHE A 409 20.58 -24.23 -12.00
C PHE A 409 19.81 -23.15 -12.75
N TRP A 410 19.38 -23.45 -13.96
CA TRP A 410 18.55 -22.57 -14.77
C TRP A 410 17.10 -23.05 -14.71
N PRO A 411 16.12 -22.13 -14.81
CA PRO A 411 14.71 -22.49 -14.91
C PRO A 411 14.45 -23.49 -16.04
N GLU A 412 13.40 -24.31 -15.91
CA GLU A 412 13.00 -25.22 -16.98
C GLU A 412 12.63 -24.42 -18.23
N ILE A 413 13.42 -24.62 -19.29
CA ILE A 413 13.17 -24.07 -20.60
C ILE A 413 12.43 -25.16 -21.39
N GLU A 414 11.21 -24.88 -21.86
CA GLU A 414 10.42 -25.81 -22.66
C GLU A 414 11.13 -26.15 -23.97
N ASP A 415 11.77 -27.30 -24.08
CA ASP A 415 12.54 -27.66 -25.29
C ASP A 415 11.62 -27.98 -26.48
N PHE A 416 11.50 -27.06 -27.43
CA PHE A 416 10.99 -27.37 -28.76
C PHE A 416 12.14 -27.44 -29.77
N SER A 417 12.48 -28.65 -30.19
CA SER A 417 13.42 -28.90 -31.29
C SER A 417 12.72 -28.70 -32.62
N PHE A 418 13.34 -27.95 -33.53
CA PHE A 418 12.96 -27.88 -34.94
C PHE A 418 14.20 -28.07 -35.79
N ASN A 419 14.01 -28.56 -37.02
CA ASN A 419 15.11 -28.79 -37.95
C ASN A 419 15.59 -27.45 -38.52
N LEU A 420 16.89 -27.18 -38.39
CA LEU A 420 17.49 -26.00 -38.99
C LEU A 420 17.99 -26.29 -40.40
N THR A 421 18.17 -25.25 -41.19
CA THR A 421 18.75 -25.36 -42.52
C THR A 421 20.18 -25.89 -42.46
N GLU A 422 20.62 -26.47 -43.58
CA GLU A 422 21.94 -27.12 -43.71
C GLU A 422 23.10 -26.17 -43.38
N GLN A 423 22.97 -24.88 -43.72
CA GLN A 423 23.97 -23.86 -43.39
C GLN A 423 24.09 -23.65 -41.87
N MET A 424 22.96 -23.46 -41.19
CA MET A 424 22.94 -23.27 -39.73
C MET A 424 23.41 -24.53 -38.99
N GLN A 425 23.09 -25.72 -39.49
CA GLN A 425 23.60 -26.99 -38.94
C GLN A 425 25.12 -27.12 -39.09
N THR A 426 25.68 -26.67 -40.21
CA THR A 426 27.12 -26.69 -40.46
C THR A 426 27.85 -25.80 -39.45
N TYR A 427 27.36 -24.57 -39.25
CA TYR A 427 27.93 -23.67 -38.25
C TYR A 427 27.83 -24.23 -36.82
N ARG A 428 26.73 -24.93 -36.48
CA ARG A 428 26.60 -25.61 -35.18
C ARG A 428 27.63 -26.72 -35.02
N LYS A 429 27.77 -27.61 -36.00
CA LYS A 429 28.74 -28.72 -35.95
C LYS A 429 30.18 -28.21 -35.82
N GLN A 430 30.53 -27.16 -36.56
CA GLN A 430 31.85 -26.52 -36.44
C GLN A 430 32.12 -26.03 -35.02
N TYR A 431 31.13 -25.40 -34.38
CA TYR A 431 31.23 -24.97 -33.00
C TYR A 431 31.31 -26.15 -32.01
N GLU A 432 30.48 -27.19 -32.20
CA GLU A 432 30.49 -28.41 -31.39
C GLU A 432 31.84 -29.12 -31.41
N ASP A 433 32.46 -29.26 -32.59
CA ASP A 433 33.77 -29.89 -32.75
C ASP A 433 34.86 -29.08 -32.04
N ALA A 434 34.80 -27.75 -32.12
CA ALA A 434 35.71 -26.86 -31.41
C ALA A 434 35.53 -26.97 -29.90
N TYR A 435 34.29 -26.98 -29.44
CA TYR A 435 33.95 -27.09 -28.03
C TYR A 435 34.36 -28.46 -27.47
N ALA A 436 34.17 -29.55 -28.20
CA ALA A 436 34.58 -30.90 -27.80
C ALA A 436 36.10 -31.03 -27.67
N ARG A 437 36.90 -30.25 -28.43
CA ARG A 437 38.35 -30.16 -28.24
C ARG A 437 38.73 -29.40 -26.97
N PHE A 438 37.97 -28.35 -26.64
CA PHE A 438 38.21 -27.53 -25.45
C PHE A 438 37.76 -28.23 -24.15
N LYS A 439 36.59 -28.90 -24.16
CA LYS A 439 36.03 -29.66 -23.04
C LYS A 439 35.62 -31.07 -23.49
N PRO A 440 36.54 -32.05 -23.49
CA PRO A 440 36.29 -33.39 -24.04
C PRO A 440 35.29 -34.22 -23.23
N ASP A 441 35.12 -33.90 -21.95
CA ASP A 441 34.20 -34.53 -21.00
C ASP A 441 32.74 -34.09 -21.16
N LYS A 442 32.47 -33.04 -21.95
CA LYS A 442 31.14 -32.44 -22.10
C LYS A 442 30.62 -32.53 -23.53
N ARG A 443 29.30 -32.46 -23.67
CA ARG A 443 28.58 -32.36 -24.95
C ARG A 443 27.56 -31.23 -24.84
N LEU A 444 27.32 -30.55 -25.96
CA LEU A 444 26.37 -29.44 -26.04
C LEU A 444 24.99 -29.98 -26.41
N HIS A 445 23.96 -29.43 -25.76
CA HIS A 445 22.56 -29.59 -26.16
C HIS A 445 22.05 -28.20 -26.56
N TRP A 446 21.60 -28.06 -27.80
CA TRP A 446 21.18 -26.76 -28.34
C TRP A 446 19.70 -26.51 -28.09
N ILE A 447 19.39 -25.31 -27.61
CA ILE A 447 18.03 -24.83 -27.42
C ILE A 447 17.79 -23.68 -28.43
N PRO A 448 17.30 -23.99 -29.64
CA PRO A 448 17.29 -23.04 -30.75
C PRO A 448 16.26 -21.93 -30.59
N GLN A 449 15.21 -22.09 -29.78
CA GLN A 449 14.11 -21.12 -29.69
C GLN A 449 14.46 -19.80 -28.99
N ILE A 450 15.42 -19.80 -28.05
CA ILE A 450 15.76 -18.64 -27.21
C ILE A 450 16.88 -17.79 -27.84
N GLY A 451 17.46 -18.25 -28.94
CA GLY A 451 18.49 -17.47 -29.64
C GLY A 451 17.95 -16.17 -30.21
N ASN A 452 18.87 -15.27 -30.55
CA ASN A 452 18.61 -14.11 -31.39
C ASN A 452 19.56 -14.16 -32.58
N VAL A 453 19.05 -13.93 -33.79
CA VAL A 453 19.84 -13.95 -35.03
C VAL A 453 19.69 -12.60 -35.72
N SER A 454 20.81 -11.89 -35.86
CA SER A 454 20.87 -10.71 -36.71
C SER A 454 21.08 -11.15 -38.14
N ILE A 455 20.07 -10.97 -38.99
CA ILE A 455 20.15 -11.28 -40.42
C ILE A 455 20.20 -10.00 -41.25
N THR A 456 20.92 -10.09 -42.36
CA THR A 456 20.98 -9.08 -43.41
C THR A 456 20.31 -9.69 -44.65
N LEU A 457 19.17 -9.13 -45.05
CA LEU A 457 18.42 -9.57 -46.22
C LEU A 457 18.67 -8.58 -47.37
N ASP A 458 19.38 -9.04 -48.39
CA ASP A 458 19.58 -8.28 -49.62
C ASP A 458 18.48 -8.65 -50.61
N LEU A 459 17.48 -7.77 -50.74
CA LEU A 459 16.44 -7.83 -51.76
C LEU A 459 16.85 -6.96 -52.95
N GLU A 460 16.16 -7.08 -54.10
CA GLU A 460 16.53 -6.34 -55.32
C GLU A 460 16.45 -4.81 -55.14
N ASP A 461 15.57 -4.34 -54.26
CA ASP A 461 15.30 -2.92 -54.04
C ASP A 461 15.87 -2.37 -52.72
N ARG A 462 16.18 -3.24 -51.74
CA ARG A 462 16.57 -2.83 -50.39
C ARG A 462 17.37 -3.88 -49.62
N THR A 463 18.25 -3.40 -48.74
CA THR A 463 18.95 -4.22 -47.74
C THR A 463 18.29 -4.02 -46.37
N LEU A 464 17.83 -5.10 -45.73
CA LEU A 464 17.18 -5.05 -44.41
C LEU A 464 18.05 -5.73 -43.35
N ASN A 465 18.39 -4.99 -42.30
CA ASN A 465 19.07 -5.53 -41.11
C ASN A 465 18.02 -5.76 -40.03
N LEU A 466 17.78 -7.02 -39.65
CA LEU A 466 16.75 -7.39 -38.71
C LEU A 466 17.31 -8.34 -37.64
N ASP A 467 16.96 -8.10 -36.38
CA ASP A 467 17.12 -9.06 -35.29
C ASP A 467 15.85 -9.91 -35.23
N VAL A 468 15.99 -11.22 -35.45
CA VAL A 468 14.87 -12.17 -35.54
C VAL A 468 15.14 -13.43 -34.72
N THR A 469 14.09 -14.18 -34.41
CA THR A 469 14.26 -15.48 -33.75
C THR A 469 14.91 -16.49 -34.72
N PRO A 470 15.65 -17.49 -34.21
CA PRO A 470 16.24 -18.54 -35.04
C PRO A 470 15.21 -19.27 -35.89
N PHE A 471 13.98 -19.45 -35.39
CA PHE A 471 12.89 -20.02 -36.18
C PHE A 471 12.50 -19.12 -37.37
N GLN A 472 12.32 -17.82 -37.13
CA GLN A 472 12.05 -16.84 -38.19
C GLN A 472 13.17 -16.80 -39.25
N ALA A 473 14.44 -16.86 -38.80
CA ALA A 473 15.61 -16.93 -39.67
C ALA A 473 15.65 -18.21 -40.52
N THR A 474 15.29 -19.35 -39.93
CA THR A 474 15.28 -20.65 -40.63
C THR A 474 14.19 -20.68 -41.71
N VAL A 475 13.01 -20.12 -41.41
CA VAL A 475 11.92 -20.01 -42.38
C VAL A 475 12.35 -19.18 -43.59
N ILE A 476 12.98 -18.02 -43.38
CA ILE A 476 13.39 -17.18 -44.51
C ILE A 476 14.55 -17.80 -45.31
N ASP A 477 15.45 -18.54 -44.65
CA ASP A 477 16.52 -19.28 -45.32
C ASP A 477 15.96 -20.43 -46.18
N LEU A 478 14.91 -21.13 -45.71
CA LEU A 478 14.19 -22.10 -46.56
C LEU A 478 13.61 -21.46 -47.81
N PHE A 479 13.05 -20.26 -47.69
CA PHE A 479 12.57 -19.50 -48.84
C PHE A 479 13.69 -19.06 -49.78
N ALA A 480 14.90 -18.79 -49.26
CA ALA A 480 16.07 -18.48 -50.08
C ALA A 480 16.54 -19.72 -50.87
N VAL A 481 16.60 -20.89 -50.23
CA VAL A 481 16.99 -22.15 -50.90
C VAL A 481 15.96 -22.58 -51.95
N ASN A 482 14.67 -22.51 -51.62
CA ASN A 482 13.57 -22.90 -52.52
C ASN A 482 13.16 -21.80 -53.52
N GLY A 483 13.70 -20.59 -53.38
CA GLY A 483 13.52 -19.47 -54.32
C GLY A 483 14.01 -19.81 -55.73
N VAL A 484 15.01 -20.71 -55.83
CA VAL A 484 15.59 -21.16 -57.11
C VAL A 484 14.64 -22.05 -57.93
N THR A 485 13.63 -22.67 -57.30
CA THR A 485 12.70 -23.64 -57.93
C THR A 485 11.23 -23.15 -57.98
N GLY A 486 11.00 -21.84 -57.91
CA GLY A 486 9.68 -21.23 -58.13
C GLY A 486 9.05 -20.53 -56.92
N GLY A 487 9.73 -20.56 -55.77
CA GLY A 487 9.55 -19.60 -54.66
C GLY A 487 8.13 -19.53 -54.07
N LYS A 488 7.39 -20.64 -54.09
CA LYS A 488 6.03 -20.74 -53.53
C LYS A 488 5.97 -21.91 -52.55
N MET A 489 5.60 -21.64 -51.30
CA MET A 489 5.46 -22.66 -50.25
C MET A 489 4.14 -22.48 -49.51
N THR A 490 3.50 -23.57 -49.13
CA THR A 490 2.34 -23.54 -48.23
C THR A 490 2.79 -23.57 -46.77
N ALA A 491 1.90 -23.21 -45.84
CA ALA A 491 2.18 -23.34 -44.41
C ALA A 491 2.45 -24.81 -44.01
N GLN A 492 1.76 -25.77 -44.64
CA GLN A 492 1.95 -27.21 -44.39
C GLN A 492 3.31 -27.71 -44.84
N ASP A 493 3.81 -27.23 -45.99
CA ASP A 493 5.15 -27.60 -46.47
C ASP A 493 6.24 -27.13 -45.50
N ILE A 494 6.05 -25.96 -44.88
CA ILE A 494 6.98 -25.39 -43.89
C ILE A 494 6.90 -26.18 -42.57
N GLU A 495 5.70 -26.56 -42.13
CA GLU A 495 5.48 -27.39 -40.95
C GLU A 495 6.17 -28.75 -41.10
N GLU A 496 6.03 -29.40 -42.25
CA GLU A 496 6.63 -30.72 -42.52
C GLU A 496 8.15 -30.63 -42.67
N GLN A 497 8.68 -29.64 -43.39
CA GLN A 497 10.13 -29.51 -43.59
C GLN A 497 10.90 -29.09 -42.33
N LEU A 498 10.31 -28.24 -41.48
CA LEU A 498 10.94 -27.80 -40.24
C LEU A 498 10.62 -28.70 -39.04
N GLU A 499 9.73 -29.69 -39.20
CA GLU A 499 9.12 -30.44 -38.10
C GLU A 499 8.63 -29.49 -37.00
N ALA A 500 7.85 -28.48 -37.41
CA ALA A 500 7.50 -27.39 -36.53
C ALA A 500 6.65 -27.89 -35.34
N PRO A 501 6.94 -27.44 -34.11
CA PRO A 501 6.27 -27.93 -32.90
C PRO A 501 4.79 -27.50 -32.82
N ASN A 502 4.41 -26.39 -33.48
CA ASN A 502 3.06 -25.85 -33.45
C ASN A 502 2.76 -25.06 -34.74
N SER A 503 1.61 -25.33 -35.36
CA SER A 503 1.13 -24.61 -36.55
C SER A 503 0.88 -23.12 -36.30
N VAL A 504 0.58 -22.73 -35.05
CA VAL A 504 0.41 -21.33 -34.66
C VAL A 504 1.71 -20.53 -34.82
N ILE A 505 2.86 -21.11 -34.43
CA ILE A 505 4.16 -20.45 -34.51
C ILE A 505 4.55 -20.19 -35.97
N VAL A 506 4.20 -21.12 -36.87
CA VAL A 506 4.41 -20.96 -38.32
C VAL A 506 3.56 -19.82 -38.87
N GLN A 507 2.27 -19.77 -38.50
CA GLN A 507 1.38 -18.70 -38.94
C GLN A 507 1.81 -17.32 -38.43
N ASP A 508 2.20 -17.21 -37.16
CA ASP A 508 2.70 -15.96 -36.58
C ASP A 508 4.01 -15.51 -37.25
N THR A 509 4.89 -16.46 -37.57
CA THR A 509 6.15 -16.20 -38.29
C THR A 509 5.89 -15.70 -39.71
N LEU A 510 4.95 -16.32 -40.43
CA LEU A 510 4.55 -15.87 -41.76
C LEU A 510 3.89 -14.49 -41.70
N ALA A 511 3.01 -14.24 -40.73
CA ALA A 511 2.41 -12.93 -40.50
C ALA A 511 3.44 -11.85 -40.18
N PHE A 512 4.47 -12.17 -39.40
CA PHE A 512 5.60 -11.29 -39.14
C PHE A 512 6.34 -10.88 -40.43
N TRP A 513 6.67 -11.86 -41.28
CA TRP A 513 7.36 -11.61 -42.55
C TRP A 513 6.51 -10.88 -43.58
N ILE A 514 5.19 -11.12 -43.58
CA ILE A 514 4.22 -10.34 -44.38
C ILE A 514 4.18 -8.89 -43.88
N LYS A 515 4.12 -8.66 -42.57
CA LYS A 515 4.14 -7.32 -41.98
C LYS A 515 5.44 -6.57 -42.30
N LYS A 516 6.58 -7.26 -42.41
CA LYS A 516 7.86 -6.69 -42.84
C LYS A 516 7.96 -6.51 -44.36
N GLY A 517 6.96 -6.98 -45.12
CA GLY A 517 6.90 -6.88 -46.58
C GLY A 517 7.95 -7.74 -47.28
N VAL A 518 8.37 -8.85 -46.67
CA VAL A 518 9.31 -9.81 -47.25
C VAL A 518 8.56 -10.96 -47.94
N LEU A 519 7.40 -11.36 -47.39
CA LEU A 519 6.52 -12.38 -47.97
C LEU A 519 5.17 -11.79 -48.41
N LYS A 520 4.55 -12.37 -49.43
CA LYS A 520 3.19 -12.08 -49.90
C LYS A 520 2.35 -13.34 -49.91
N GLU A 521 1.14 -13.25 -49.36
CA GLU A 521 0.14 -14.32 -49.39
C GLU A 521 -0.62 -14.28 -50.73
N GLU A 522 -0.62 -15.40 -51.44
CA GLU A 522 -1.40 -15.63 -52.66
C GLU A 522 -2.37 -16.79 -52.42
N LYS A 523 -3.67 -16.52 -52.51
CA LYS A 523 -4.70 -17.57 -52.43
C LYS A 523 -4.86 -18.24 -53.79
N LEU A 524 -4.66 -19.55 -53.87
CA LEU A 524 -5.02 -20.29 -55.09
C LEU A 524 -6.55 -20.32 -55.22
N ARG A 525 -7.06 -20.18 -56.46
CA ARG A 525 -8.49 -19.94 -56.71
C ARG A 525 -9.41 -21.15 -56.55
N ASP A 526 -8.88 -22.34 -56.25
CA ASP A 526 -9.68 -23.58 -56.17
C ASP A 526 -9.53 -24.38 -54.85
N GLU A 527 -8.63 -23.98 -53.93
CA GLU A 527 -8.51 -24.57 -52.59
C GLU A 527 -8.22 -23.44 -51.58
N ASP A 528 -8.78 -23.49 -50.35
CA ASP A 528 -8.54 -22.52 -49.26
C ASP A 528 -7.09 -22.55 -48.71
N ILE A 529 -6.12 -22.93 -49.55
CA ILE A 529 -4.71 -23.06 -49.21
C ILE A 529 -3.98 -21.76 -49.58
N ALA A 530 -3.46 -21.09 -48.56
CA ALA A 530 -2.62 -19.91 -48.71
C ALA A 530 -1.20 -20.34 -49.13
N VAL A 531 -0.72 -19.77 -50.25
CA VAL A 531 0.63 -19.96 -50.75
C VAL A 531 1.43 -18.69 -50.52
N TYR A 532 2.63 -18.82 -49.98
CA TYR A 532 3.50 -17.70 -49.66
C TYR A 532 4.65 -17.61 -50.66
N ARG A 533 4.94 -16.39 -51.12
CA ARG A 533 6.03 -16.09 -52.05
C ARG A 533 6.89 -14.94 -51.54
N VAL A 534 8.20 -15.01 -51.81
CA VAL A 534 9.15 -13.92 -51.55
C VAL A 534 8.87 -12.71 -52.45
N LEU A 535 8.83 -11.53 -51.85
CA LEU A 535 8.59 -10.26 -52.53
C LEU A 535 9.94 -9.53 -52.70
N GLU A 536 10.55 -9.71 -53.88
CA GLU A 536 11.90 -9.18 -54.19
C GLU A 536 11.95 -7.67 -54.40
N GLN A 537 10.85 -7.08 -54.86
CA GLN A 537 10.69 -5.62 -54.98
C GLN A 537 9.51 -5.20 -54.12
N TYR A 538 9.71 -4.21 -53.26
CA TYR A 538 8.62 -3.57 -52.55
C TYR A 538 7.66 -2.98 -53.59
N GLU A 539 6.51 -3.62 -53.79
CA GLU A 539 5.40 -3.00 -54.50
C GLU A 539 5.03 -1.74 -53.72
N ALA A 540 5.62 -0.59 -54.10
CA ALA A 540 5.11 0.70 -53.73
C ALA A 540 3.64 0.65 -54.11
N THR A 541 2.77 0.64 -53.10
CA THR A 541 1.33 0.46 -53.23
C THR A 541 0.82 1.23 -54.44
N SER A 542 0.69 0.56 -55.59
CA SER A 542 0.06 1.20 -56.74
C SER A 542 -1.40 1.37 -56.33
N PRO A 543 -1.99 2.56 -56.45
CA PRO A 543 -3.32 2.82 -55.95
C PRO A 543 -4.31 2.20 -56.94
N LYS A 544 -4.50 0.88 -56.91
CA LYS A 544 -5.54 0.17 -57.70
C LYS A 544 -5.77 -1.27 -57.23
N SER A 545 -6.03 -1.43 -55.95
CA SER A 545 -7.37 -1.88 -55.57
C SER A 545 -7.85 -0.88 -54.54
N LYS A 546 -9.13 -0.50 -54.56
CA LYS A 546 -9.68 0.40 -53.55
C LYS A 546 -9.35 -0.17 -52.16
N PRO A 547 -8.49 0.45 -51.33
CA PRO A 547 -8.79 0.40 -49.93
C PRO A 547 -10.15 1.07 -49.79
N ARG A 548 -11.07 0.41 -49.08
CA ARG A 548 -12.02 1.19 -48.28
C ARG A 548 -11.14 2.01 -47.33
N THR A 549 -10.82 3.24 -47.72
CA THR A 549 -10.18 4.21 -46.86
C THR A 549 -11.16 4.53 -45.73
N MET A 550 -11.03 3.80 -44.62
CA MET A 550 -11.29 4.31 -43.29
C MET A 550 -9.91 4.75 -42.78
N LEU A 551 -9.52 5.99 -43.03
CA LEU A 551 -8.42 6.59 -42.30
C LEU A 551 -8.60 8.11 -42.21
N GLY A 552 -8.87 8.53 -40.98
CA GLY A 552 -8.27 9.70 -40.34
C GLY A 552 -8.46 11.06 -41.00
N LEU A 553 -9.45 11.80 -40.52
CA LEU A 553 -9.30 13.21 -40.11
C LEU A 553 -10.54 13.59 -39.28
N ILE A 554 -10.47 13.37 -37.97
CA ILE A 554 -11.13 14.26 -37.02
C ILE A 554 -10.05 15.25 -36.61
N GLU A 555 -9.87 16.27 -37.43
CA GLU A 555 -9.78 17.61 -36.87
C GLU A 555 -10.88 18.46 -37.51
N LEU A 556 -11.67 19.07 -36.62
CA LEU A 556 -12.50 20.25 -36.85
C LEU A 556 -13.43 20.24 -38.09
N ALA A 557 -14.44 19.37 -38.05
CA ALA A 557 -15.67 19.61 -38.80
C ALA A 557 -16.68 20.35 -37.92
N SER A 558 -16.67 21.68 -38.06
CA SER A 558 -17.77 22.60 -37.79
C SER A 558 -19.15 21.92 -37.89
N ALA A 559 -19.95 22.08 -36.82
CA ALA A 559 -21.34 21.69 -36.77
C ALA A 559 -22.11 22.26 -37.97
N ARG A 560 -22.42 21.41 -38.95
CA ARG A 560 -23.43 21.73 -39.96
C ARG A 560 -24.80 21.64 -39.29
N ASN A 561 -25.30 22.80 -38.89
CA ASN A 561 -26.70 23.02 -38.54
C ASN A 561 -27.59 22.58 -39.71
N CYS A 562 -28.27 21.45 -39.56
CA CYS A 562 -29.47 21.14 -40.34
C CYS A 562 -30.60 21.98 -39.79
N TYR A 563 -30.94 23.07 -40.49
CA TYR A 563 -32.15 23.84 -40.21
C TYR A 563 -33.34 23.13 -40.84
N TRP A 564 -34.22 22.60 -40.00
CA TRP A 564 -35.66 22.59 -40.24
C TRP A 564 -36.37 22.74 -38.88
N VAL A 565 -37.48 23.45 -38.90
CA VAL A 565 -38.11 24.17 -37.79
C VAL A 565 -38.38 23.29 -36.55
N GLY A 566 -37.83 23.72 -35.40
CA GLY A 566 -38.31 23.41 -34.04
C GLY A 566 -38.01 22.01 -33.48
N VAL A 567 -37.10 21.97 -32.49
CA VAL A 567 -36.74 20.84 -31.58
C VAL A 567 -35.55 19.96 -32.04
N ARG A 568 -34.48 19.91 -31.22
CA ARG A 568 -33.24 19.14 -31.43
C ARG A 568 -33.46 17.64 -31.13
N TYR A 569 -33.17 16.76 -32.09
CA TYR A 569 -32.92 15.33 -31.84
C TYR A 569 -31.56 14.93 -32.44
N HIS A 570 -30.73 14.20 -31.68
CA HIS A 570 -29.55 13.52 -32.20
C HIS A 570 -29.96 12.34 -33.09
N CYS A 571 -29.53 12.35 -34.35
CA CYS A 571 -29.77 11.27 -35.29
C CYS A 571 -28.81 10.09 -35.01
N SER A 572 -29.23 9.11 -34.21
CA SER A 572 -28.52 7.83 -34.14
C SER A 572 -28.87 7.00 -35.38
N GLY A 573 -27.87 6.62 -36.17
CA GLY A 573 -28.02 5.84 -37.41
C GLY A 573 -28.53 4.40 -37.26
N LEU A 574 -29.18 4.04 -36.14
CA LEU A 574 -29.73 2.71 -35.91
C LEU A 574 -31.16 2.56 -36.46
N SER A 575 -31.41 1.46 -37.18
CA SER A 575 -32.75 1.10 -37.68
C SER A 575 -33.75 0.91 -36.52
N ARG A 576 -35.05 1.12 -36.79
CA ARG A 576 -36.12 0.96 -35.77
C ARG A 576 -36.10 -0.43 -35.12
N GLY A 577 -35.79 -1.49 -35.90
CA GLY A 577 -35.67 -2.85 -35.38
C GLY A 577 -34.52 -3.02 -34.39
N ALA A 578 -33.37 -2.41 -34.66
CA ALA A 578 -32.20 -2.47 -33.76
C ALA A 578 -32.46 -1.77 -32.42
N ARG A 579 -33.18 -0.64 -32.43
CA ARG A 579 -33.53 0.09 -31.19
C ARG A 579 -34.50 -0.72 -30.31
N ILE A 580 -35.47 -1.40 -30.92
CA ILE A 580 -36.41 -2.27 -30.20
C ILE A 580 -35.67 -3.50 -29.66
N GLY A 581 -34.77 -4.10 -30.44
CA GLY A 581 -33.97 -5.25 -30.02
C GLY A 581 -33.08 -4.95 -28.80
N VAL A 582 -32.39 -3.79 -28.80
CA VAL A 582 -31.58 -3.35 -27.65
C VAL A 582 -32.45 -3.08 -26.43
N GLY A 583 -33.61 -2.42 -26.61
CA GLY A 583 -34.54 -2.16 -25.50
C GLY A 583 -35.06 -3.44 -24.84
N VAL A 584 -35.42 -4.45 -25.63
CA VAL A 584 -35.88 -5.75 -25.12
C VAL A 584 -34.73 -6.50 -24.43
N ALA A 585 -33.53 -6.49 -24.98
CA ALA A 585 -32.36 -7.16 -24.38
C ALA A 585 -32.00 -6.55 -23.01
N VAL A 586 -32.04 -5.21 -22.90
CA VAL A 586 -31.79 -4.52 -21.63
C VAL A 586 -32.89 -4.83 -20.61
N ALA A 587 -34.16 -4.83 -21.02
CA ALA A 587 -35.28 -5.15 -20.12
C ALA A 587 -35.19 -6.59 -19.58
N VAL A 588 -34.85 -7.56 -20.44
CA VAL A 588 -34.64 -8.96 -20.03
C VAL A 588 -33.42 -9.09 -19.11
N GLY A 589 -32.33 -8.39 -19.40
CA GLY A 589 -31.13 -8.37 -18.56
C GLY A 589 -31.40 -7.82 -17.15
N VAL A 590 -32.18 -6.73 -17.04
CA VAL A 590 -32.57 -6.15 -15.74
C VAL A 590 -33.45 -7.12 -14.93
N LEU A 591 -34.41 -7.79 -15.58
CA LEU A 591 -35.25 -8.79 -14.91
C LEU A 591 -34.45 -10.00 -14.42
N LEU A 592 -33.46 -10.46 -15.18
CA LEU A 592 -32.57 -11.54 -14.75
C LEU A 592 -31.70 -11.12 -13.56
N LEU A 593 -31.19 -9.88 -13.54
CA LEU A 593 -30.43 -9.35 -12.41
C LEU A 593 -31.28 -9.23 -11.13
N ILE A 594 -32.52 -8.77 -11.24
CA ILE A 594 -33.45 -8.69 -10.10
C ILE A 594 -33.77 -10.09 -9.56
N ALA A 595 -33.97 -11.08 -10.44
CA ALA A 595 -34.21 -12.46 -10.04
C ALA A 595 -32.98 -13.06 -9.31
N LEU A 596 -31.77 -12.81 -9.83
CA LEU A 596 -30.51 -13.28 -9.25
C LEU A 596 -30.26 -12.64 -7.87
N PHE A 597 -30.53 -11.34 -7.73
CA PHE A 597 -30.42 -10.64 -6.46
C PHE A 597 -31.44 -11.16 -5.43
N SER A 598 -32.67 -11.41 -5.86
CA SER A 598 -33.71 -12.01 -5.00
C SER A 598 -33.34 -13.43 -4.54
N LEU A 599 -32.69 -14.22 -5.41
CA LEU A 599 -32.21 -15.57 -5.10
C LEU A 599 -31.04 -15.54 -4.12
N LEU A 600 -30.11 -14.58 -4.29
CA LEU A 600 -29.01 -14.35 -3.34
C LEU A 600 -29.52 -13.91 -1.97
N CYS A 601 -30.50 -12.99 -1.91
CA CYS A 601 -31.14 -12.60 -0.67
C CYS A 601 -31.86 -13.79 0.00
N PHE A 602 -32.54 -14.64 -0.77
CA PHE A 602 -33.20 -15.83 -0.26
C PHE A 602 -32.20 -16.87 0.27
N CYS A 603 -31.10 -17.13 -0.46
CA CYS A 603 -30.03 -18.01 -0.02
C CYS A 603 -29.34 -17.48 1.24
N ARG A 604 -29.11 -16.17 1.33
CA ARG A 604 -28.51 -15.53 2.50
C ARG A 604 -29.44 -15.57 3.73
N ARG A 605 -30.74 -15.36 3.54
CA ARG A 605 -31.76 -15.55 4.58
C ARG A 605 -31.82 -17.00 5.07
N ARG A 606 -31.74 -17.97 4.16
CA ARG A 606 -31.72 -19.40 4.49
C ARG A 606 -30.44 -19.83 5.23
N ARG A 607 -29.29 -19.21 4.94
CA ARG A 607 -28.04 -19.41 5.69
C ARG A 607 -28.14 -18.85 7.12
N ASN A 608 -28.70 -17.65 7.29
CA ASN A 608 -28.90 -17.06 8.62
C ASN A 608 -29.85 -17.88 9.51
N LEU A 609 -30.92 -18.45 8.93
CA LEU A 609 -31.84 -19.34 9.67
C LEU A 609 -31.15 -20.64 10.13
N LYS A 610 -30.19 -21.17 9.35
CA LYS A 610 -29.38 -22.33 9.76
C LYS A 610 -28.41 -21.98 10.90
N GLN A 611 -27.82 -20.79 10.88
CA GLN A 611 -26.93 -20.31 11.95
C GLN A 611 -27.69 -20.06 13.26
N GLN A 612 -28.92 -19.53 13.20
CA GLN A 612 -29.78 -19.41 14.39
C GLN A 612 -30.20 -20.78 14.97
N GLY A 613 -30.44 -21.79 14.12
CA GLY A 613 -30.71 -23.15 14.57
C GLY A 613 -29.52 -23.80 15.30
N GLN A 614 -28.30 -23.60 14.78
CA GLN A 614 -27.07 -24.12 15.40
C GLN A 614 -26.72 -23.41 16.72
N ALA A 615 -27.03 -22.11 16.84
CA ALA A 615 -26.87 -21.37 18.10
C ALA A 615 -27.87 -21.84 19.18
N TYR A 616 -29.08 -22.25 18.78
CA TYR A 616 -30.09 -22.83 19.69
C TYR A 616 -29.71 -24.24 20.15
N GLU A 617 -29.11 -25.07 19.28
CA GLU A 617 -28.59 -26.40 19.65
C GLU A 617 -27.37 -26.32 20.58
N GLN A 618 -26.45 -25.36 20.39
CA GLN A 618 -25.29 -25.18 21.28
C GLN A 618 -25.69 -24.73 22.69
N GLN A 619 -26.78 -23.98 22.86
CA GLN A 619 -27.31 -23.63 24.18
C GLN A 619 -28.00 -24.80 24.89
N MET A 620 -28.44 -25.84 24.16
CA MET A 620 -29.12 -27.00 24.74
C MET A 620 -28.15 -28.05 25.34
N TYR A 621 -26.86 -28.01 24.97
CA TYR A 621 -25.84 -28.99 25.38
C TYR A 621 -24.63 -28.41 26.13
N ALA A 622 -24.70 -27.16 26.60
CA ALA A 622 -23.63 -26.59 27.43
C ALA A 622 -23.63 -27.22 28.85
N PRO A 623 -22.50 -27.77 29.34
CA PRO A 623 -22.44 -28.36 30.68
C PRO A 623 -22.43 -27.26 31.76
N TYR A 624 -23.30 -27.42 32.76
CA TYR A 624 -23.41 -26.54 33.93
C TYR A 624 -22.10 -26.50 34.74
N GLN A 625 -21.43 -25.34 34.78
CA GLN A 625 -20.46 -25.03 35.84
C GLN A 625 -21.16 -24.24 36.95
N GLN A 626 -21.27 -24.86 38.13
CA GLN A 626 -21.90 -24.33 39.32
C GLN A 626 -20.85 -23.52 40.12
N ASN A 627 -20.99 -22.19 40.16
CA ASN A 627 -20.20 -21.31 41.02
C ASN A 627 -20.73 -21.36 42.46
N TYR A 628 -19.90 -21.78 43.41
CA TYR A 628 -20.12 -21.53 44.85
C TYR A 628 -19.36 -20.27 45.29
N PRO A 629 -19.99 -19.35 46.04
CA PRO A 629 -19.29 -18.21 46.64
C PRO A 629 -18.50 -18.63 47.88
N ALA A 630 -17.25 -18.16 47.99
CA ALA A 630 -16.37 -18.40 49.14
C ALA A 630 -16.83 -17.60 50.38
N PRO A 631 -16.79 -18.17 51.60
CA PRO A 631 -17.09 -17.43 52.82
C PRO A 631 -15.90 -16.58 53.31
N GLN A 632 -16.20 -15.35 53.71
CA GLN A 632 -15.29 -14.38 54.32
C GLN A 632 -14.88 -14.82 55.74
N MET A 633 -13.57 -14.77 56.03
CA MET A 633 -13.03 -14.95 57.39
C MET A 633 -12.84 -13.58 58.08
N PRO A 634 -13.04 -13.47 59.41
CA PRO A 634 -13.11 -12.18 60.09
C PRO A 634 -11.73 -11.65 60.50
N TYR A 635 -11.63 -10.33 60.50
CA TYR A 635 -10.54 -9.51 61.02
C TYR A 635 -10.18 -9.84 62.48
N TYR A 636 -8.87 -9.86 62.78
CA TYR A 636 -8.36 -9.59 64.11
C TYR A 636 -7.37 -8.42 64.06
N GLN A 637 -7.60 -7.49 64.97
CA GLN A 637 -6.99 -6.18 65.11
C GLN A 637 -5.79 -6.26 66.05
N GLY A 638 -4.66 -5.66 65.69
CA GLY A 638 -3.48 -5.54 66.55
C GLY A 638 -2.48 -4.54 65.97
N HIS A 639 -2.38 -3.38 66.61
CA HIS A 639 -1.53 -2.24 66.26
C HIS A 639 -0.11 -2.38 66.89
N PRO A 640 0.82 -1.44 66.63
CA PRO A 640 2.20 -1.72 66.20
C PRO A 640 3.24 -1.52 67.32
N ASP A 641 4.49 -1.95 67.10
CA ASP A 641 5.68 -1.27 67.61
C ASP A 641 7.00 -1.88 67.07
N GLY A 642 8.00 -1.02 66.81
CA GLY A 642 9.38 -1.31 67.20
C GLY A 642 10.38 -1.82 66.15
N GLN A 643 11.03 -0.87 65.46
CA GLN A 643 12.49 -0.67 65.35
C GLN A 643 13.49 -1.83 65.03
N GLN A 644 14.32 -1.52 64.02
CA GLN A 644 15.80 -1.59 63.98
C GLN A 644 16.56 -2.88 63.59
N GLN A 645 17.40 -2.67 62.55
CA GLN A 645 18.85 -2.94 62.45
C GLN A 645 19.39 -4.34 62.11
N GLY A 646 20.33 -4.29 61.13
CA GLY A 646 21.53 -5.13 61.03
C GLY A 646 21.34 -6.46 60.32
N GLN A 647 22.31 -7.07 59.63
CA GLN A 647 23.62 -6.72 59.09
C GLN A 647 24.17 -8.06 58.55
N GLN A 648 25.02 -8.00 57.51
CA GLN A 648 26.04 -9.01 57.15
C GLN A 648 25.59 -10.38 56.63
N GLY A 649 26.06 -10.69 55.42
CA GLY A 649 26.04 -12.03 54.85
C GLY A 649 27.33 -12.80 55.07
N GLN A 650 27.32 -14.09 54.72
CA GLN A 650 28.38 -14.79 53.98
C GLN A 650 27.94 -16.24 53.66
N GLN A 651 28.16 -16.59 52.39
CA GLN A 651 28.59 -17.89 51.83
C GLN A 651 27.93 -19.21 52.30
N GLY A 652 27.34 -19.93 51.34
CA GLY A 652 26.92 -21.32 51.49
C GLY A 652 26.38 -21.93 50.20
N GLN A 653 27.27 -22.54 49.44
CA GLN A 653 27.06 -23.30 48.20
C GLN A 653 26.24 -24.58 48.47
N PHE A 654 25.02 -24.73 47.92
CA PHE A 654 24.37 -26.05 47.75
C PHE A 654 23.40 -26.02 46.56
N GLY A 655 23.72 -26.83 45.54
CA GLY A 655 22.82 -27.12 44.44
C GLY A 655 21.69 -28.06 44.87
N TYR A 656 20.52 -27.89 44.25
CA TYR A 656 19.45 -28.88 44.25
C TYR A 656 19.15 -29.27 42.80
N ASN A 657 19.67 -30.43 42.41
CA ASN A 657 19.13 -31.21 41.31
C ASN A 657 17.73 -31.70 41.68
N ALA A 658 16.77 -31.53 40.79
CA ALA A 658 15.47 -32.19 40.88
C ALA A 658 15.62 -33.71 40.66
N PRO A 659 14.90 -34.57 41.41
CA PRO A 659 15.00 -36.01 41.29
C PRO A 659 14.37 -36.55 39.99
N PRO A 660 14.91 -37.66 39.44
CA PRO A 660 14.48 -38.23 38.16
C PRO A 660 13.13 -38.95 38.26
N GLY A 661 12.30 -38.78 37.22
CA GLY A 661 11.05 -39.51 37.05
C GLY A 661 11.24 -41.01 36.79
N PRO A 662 10.20 -41.83 37.01
CA PRO A 662 10.29 -43.29 36.91
C PRO A 662 10.40 -43.81 35.46
N PRO A 663 11.05 -44.98 35.25
CA PRO A 663 11.30 -45.59 33.93
C PRO A 663 10.06 -46.24 33.27
N PRO A 664 10.10 -46.51 31.95
CA PRO A 664 8.94 -46.87 31.13
C PRO A 664 8.45 -48.31 31.37
N GLY A 665 7.13 -48.47 31.48
CA GLY A 665 6.45 -49.76 31.51
C GLY A 665 5.85 -50.13 30.15
N ASP A 666 6.16 -51.34 29.69
CA ASP A 666 5.64 -51.96 28.47
C ASP A 666 4.11 -52.13 28.51
N TYR A 667 3.39 -51.49 27.59
CA TYR A 667 2.00 -51.80 27.28
C TYR A 667 1.88 -52.29 25.82
N PRO A 668 1.26 -53.46 25.55
CA PRO A 668 1.14 -54.03 24.21
C PRO A 668 0.11 -53.28 23.33
N PRO A 669 0.25 -53.34 21.98
CA PRO A 669 -0.54 -52.53 21.05
C PRO A 669 -1.99 -53.04 20.88
N PRO A 670 -2.96 -52.14 20.62
CA PRO A 670 -4.33 -52.54 20.33
C PRO A 670 -4.46 -53.12 18.91
N LYS A 671 -5.05 -54.31 18.82
CA LYS A 671 -5.44 -54.98 17.56
C LYS A 671 -6.67 -54.30 16.97
N TYR A 672 -6.54 -53.71 15.78
CA TYR A 672 -7.68 -53.40 14.91
C TYR A 672 -7.80 -54.49 13.84
N GLY A 673 -8.81 -55.35 14.00
CA GLY A 673 -9.21 -56.33 12.98
C GLY A 673 -10.17 -55.69 11.98
N ILE A 674 -9.80 -55.79 10.70
CA ILE A 674 -10.68 -55.55 9.55
C ILE A 674 -11.31 -56.90 9.21
N ASN A 675 -12.63 -57.02 9.29
CA ASN A 675 -13.37 -58.16 8.74
C ASN A 675 -13.83 -57.80 7.33
N TYR A 676 -13.41 -58.59 6.34
CA TYR A 676 -14.08 -58.70 5.05
C TYR A 676 -14.93 -59.97 5.06
N SER A 677 -16.21 -59.81 4.76
CA SER A 677 -17.09 -60.79 4.13
C SER A 677 -18.17 -60.06 3.37
#